data_AF-A0A853BUN7-F1
#
_entry.id   AF-A0A853BUN7-F1
#
_cell.length_a   1.000
_cell.length_b   1.000
_cell.length_c   1.000
_cell.angle_alpha   90.00
_cell.angle_beta   90.00
_cell.angle_gamma   90.00
#
_symmetry.space_group_name_H-M   'P 1'
#
loop_
_entity.id
_entity.type
_entity.pdbx_description
1 polymer ?
#
loop_
_entity_poly.entity_id
_entity_poly.type
_entity_poly.pdbx_seq_one_letter_code
_entity_poly.pdbx_strand_id
1 'polypeptide(L)'
;MEIRLLGPSVRIMVDGESVDAGTPKERSILANLALEPGKVVPTQLIIDRVWGDTPTPRVRSSLYAYITRLRGRLAAAGAGSGVGLRSRSQGYLLEIAKEAVDWHRAELLRVRARALADSGDHRAAVVLLSEALDLWEGHPLAEISGAWAEGVRTNMLKSWSLLVQRWAESSMRIGHFDDVVTRVSEAAAADPVNERLAAVLMEALAGSGRHAEALEVHARLRADLADRLGIDPGPDTQAVFERILRGGAERRPEAGRRIGPADTAASGCGPDQANLAGMPQAGAPEPAPLGPEPTGQASDGLPRLLIHDNLPRDTANFTARTAELAEIVARVRGRPDTTTAIVIHGMAGRGKTTLAVRAAHAVRAEFHTRLFLDLCGHADSQPPLKPEQGIYKLLLTVGVPAEEIPSEPEARAALWTSRLAGRRTLLVLDDAIEPQIGPLLPGLPGCTVLVTSRRRLAEVDGVHHLELAPLDRNDSALMFSRTAGLDLGADSAVDGAVQRITAACEGLPLAIRVAGGRLRRHPGWTPRYLADRIERNGLAEIRSMSHDIAGVFATSYQALSEETRRGFLLLGGLHPSDAFSVPAAAAALGDTSETFTAAEAAIEELLDTHLIEETGPERYRMHALLREFARDRAAEEMTPEERREALLRIIDFYWAAADSADRTVHPGRRRPAPPPSRPSRLPEFGGALAARHWYETEYPVLEAVMACARECEFSDQPELRERAAHLPLCLGGLFGSDGPWESAERHLSAALELWMERGDGSGAAIAAFELSRVQRRSNLAAAAESVETALAEWRGAGDALGEAEALDLRGMLSREAGRNAAALRDHEAALTLYTRVGDERGRAQALSNIGVCQASLGDSAAAESAFSEARRLWQAVGDKHALGDVIANMAGVQFDRGYYRHAQRQCRKSLRLFQDLGDRRRSAVVLYNVGDIALYRDRNEEALDCFLTARRLLWEVGDEQKAAGACSGIGKALLALGRPNEAEDVLTQALALEVTKAVPVVQSQLMLALGDVSMALQRLDDAWTQYRSARALAGNGASAADERMADDRLGDLCARLGRPDEARSHWRRALALAERAETPQKEAIRIKIELLGHSSCFVA
;
A
#
# COMPACT_ATOMS: atom_id res chain seq x y z
N MET A 1 33.79 -1.37 -22.33
CA MET A 1 33.09 -2.46 -21.62
C MET A 1 31.78 -1.91 -21.06
N GLU A 2 30.67 -2.62 -21.25
CA GLU A 2 29.34 -2.29 -20.74
C GLU A 2 28.74 -3.49 -20.00
N ILE A 3 27.75 -3.25 -19.13
CA ILE A 3 26.94 -4.29 -18.50
C ILE A 3 25.50 -4.10 -18.94
N ARG A 4 24.91 -5.16 -19.51
CA ARG A 4 23.51 -5.16 -19.95
C ARG A 4 22.62 -5.89 -18.95
N LEU A 5 21.69 -5.16 -18.36
CA LEU A 5 20.66 -5.60 -17.41
C LEU A 5 19.25 -5.55 -18.01
N LEU A 6 19.05 -4.75 -19.06
CA LEU A 6 17.76 -4.50 -19.72
C LEU A 6 17.35 -5.60 -20.72
N GLY A 7 17.97 -6.77 -20.65
CA GLY A 7 17.63 -7.94 -21.44
C GLY A 7 17.39 -9.18 -20.58
N PRO A 8 17.05 -10.33 -21.19
CA PRO A 8 16.70 -11.56 -20.48
C PRO A 8 17.85 -12.13 -19.65
N SER A 9 19.10 -11.80 -20.01
CA SER A 9 20.29 -12.21 -19.29
C SER A 9 21.23 -11.05 -19.00
N VAL A 10 21.91 -11.12 -17.86
CA VAL A 10 22.95 -10.18 -17.47
C VAL A 10 24.19 -10.46 -18.28
N ARG A 11 24.58 -9.53 -19.15
CA ARG A 11 25.72 -9.68 -20.04
C ARG A 11 26.80 -8.65 -19.76
N ILE A 12 28.04 -9.08 -19.88
CA ILE A 12 29.19 -8.18 -19.97
C ILE A 12 29.46 -8.00 -21.47
N MET A 13 29.51 -6.76 -21.94
CA MET A 13 29.81 -6.42 -23.33
C MET A 13 31.20 -5.79 -23.40
N VAL A 14 32.05 -6.26 -24.32
CA VAL A 14 33.37 -5.70 -24.59
C VAL A 14 33.46 -5.44 -26.10
N ASP A 15 33.70 -4.18 -26.48
CA ASP A 15 33.76 -3.77 -27.89
C ASP A 15 32.57 -4.23 -28.76
N GLY A 16 31.39 -4.32 -28.15
CA GLY A 16 30.15 -4.76 -28.80
C GLY A 16 29.88 -6.28 -28.76
N GLU A 17 30.82 -7.09 -28.29
CA GLU A 17 30.66 -8.54 -28.16
C GLU A 17 30.31 -8.96 -26.72
N SER A 18 29.45 -9.98 -26.58
CA SER A 18 29.05 -10.50 -25.27
C SER A 18 30.07 -11.50 -24.74
N VAL A 19 30.56 -11.25 -23.52
CA VAL A 19 31.46 -12.13 -22.76
C VAL A 19 30.69 -12.86 -21.67
N ASP A 20 31.08 -14.09 -21.34
CA ASP A 20 30.47 -14.89 -20.28
C ASP A 20 30.49 -14.14 -18.94
N ALA A 21 29.30 -13.89 -18.38
CA ALA A 21 29.12 -13.28 -17.06
C ALA A 21 29.01 -14.32 -15.92
N GLY A 22 29.18 -15.60 -16.23
CA GLY A 22 29.23 -16.71 -15.28
C GLY A 22 27.86 -17.34 -15.02
N THR A 23 27.76 -18.14 -13.96
CA THR A 23 26.53 -18.84 -13.54
C THR A 23 25.39 -17.88 -13.14
N PRO A 24 24.12 -18.32 -13.07
CA PRO A 24 23.00 -17.45 -12.68
C PRO A 24 23.20 -16.72 -11.34
N LYS A 25 23.87 -17.35 -10.36
CA LYS A 25 24.22 -16.69 -9.09
C LYS A 25 25.31 -15.64 -9.26
N GLU A 26 26.28 -15.84 -10.14
CA GLU A 26 27.30 -14.84 -10.47
C GLU A 26 26.68 -13.65 -11.18
N ARG A 27 25.79 -13.91 -12.15
CA ARG A 27 25.01 -12.90 -12.86
C ARG A 27 24.08 -12.12 -11.93
N SER A 28 23.45 -12.79 -10.96
CA SER A 28 22.64 -12.16 -9.92
C SER A 28 23.46 -11.24 -9.00
N ILE A 29 24.65 -11.67 -8.58
CA ILE A 29 25.59 -10.83 -7.82
C ILE A 29 26.05 -9.63 -8.66
N LEU A 30 26.38 -9.87 -9.94
CA LEU A 30 26.80 -8.81 -10.86
C LEU A 30 25.68 -7.78 -11.07
N ALA A 31 24.43 -8.20 -11.27
CA ALA A 31 23.29 -7.30 -11.34
C ALA A 31 23.12 -6.49 -10.05
N ASN A 32 23.28 -7.12 -8.88
CA ASN A 32 23.19 -6.43 -7.58
C ASN A 32 24.19 -5.27 -7.48
N LEU A 33 25.41 -5.49 -7.97
CA LEU A 33 26.48 -4.52 -7.92
C LEU A 33 26.39 -3.50 -9.06
N ALA A 34 25.93 -3.90 -10.25
CA ALA A 34 25.78 -3.05 -11.42
C ALA A 34 24.59 -2.08 -11.32
N LEU A 35 23.59 -2.39 -10.49
CA LEU A 35 22.51 -1.45 -10.12
C LEU A 35 22.95 -0.37 -9.14
N GLU A 36 24.10 -0.56 -8.48
CA GLU A 36 24.68 0.37 -7.52
C GLU A 36 26.16 0.66 -7.86
N PRO A 37 26.45 1.12 -9.10
CA PRO A 37 27.82 1.29 -9.58
C PRO A 37 28.56 2.31 -8.71
N GLY A 38 29.79 1.96 -8.33
CA GLY A 38 30.65 2.74 -7.44
C GLY A 38 30.26 2.72 -5.95
N LYS A 39 29.17 2.04 -5.54
CA LYS A 39 28.75 1.96 -4.13
C LYS A 39 29.08 0.61 -3.52
N VAL A 40 29.40 0.61 -2.21
CA VAL A 40 29.59 -0.62 -1.43
C VAL A 40 28.23 -1.24 -1.12
N VAL A 41 27.98 -2.42 -1.68
CA VAL A 41 26.85 -3.27 -1.32
C VAL A 41 27.28 -4.19 -0.16
N PRO A 42 26.64 -4.11 1.02
CA PRO A 42 27.01 -4.93 2.17
C PRO A 42 26.91 -6.43 1.88
N THR A 43 27.82 -7.21 2.46
CA THR A 43 27.86 -8.67 2.27
C THR A 43 26.53 -9.33 2.65
N GLN A 44 25.93 -8.91 3.77
CA GLN A 44 24.65 -9.45 4.22
C GLN A 44 23.53 -9.13 3.21
N LEU A 45 23.49 -7.91 2.67
CA LEU A 45 22.49 -7.51 1.68
C LEU A 45 22.61 -8.30 0.38
N ILE A 46 23.83 -8.60 -0.09
CA ILE A 46 24.04 -9.48 -1.26
C ILE A 46 23.55 -10.89 -0.96
N ILE A 47 23.80 -11.39 0.26
CA ILE A 47 23.31 -12.71 0.69
C ILE A 47 21.79 -12.75 0.66
N ASP A 48 21.13 -11.78 1.29
CA ASP A 48 19.67 -11.74 1.41
C ASP A 48 19.02 -11.62 0.02
N ARG A 49 19.60 -10.82 -0.89
CA ARG A 49 19.05 -10.61 -2.24
C ARG A 49 19.26 -11.79 -3.19
N VAL A 50 20.37 -12.54 -3.06
CA VAL A 50 20.72 -13.64 -3.98
C VAL A 50 20.30 -15.02 -3.46
N TRP A 51 20.16 -15.19 -2.14
CA TRP A 51 19.76 -16.46 -1.51
C TRP A 51 18.43 -16.41 -0.75
N GLY A 52 17.85 -15.22 -0.49
CA GLY A 52 16.56 -15.07 0.20
C GLY A 52 16.56 -15.69 1.60
N ASP A 53 15.40 -16.24 2.01
CA ASP A 53 15.20 -16.88 3.32
C ASP A 53 15.84 -18.28 3.45
N THR A 54 16.61 -18.73 2.44
CA THR A 54 17.25 -20.05 2.41
C THR A 54 18.79 -20.00 2.38
N PRO A 55 19.48 -19.21 3.23
CA PRO A 55 20.94 -19.19 3.23
C PRO A 55 21.52 -20.48 3.82
N THR A 56 22.36 -21.17 3.06
CA THR A 56 23.14 -22.31 3.58
C THR A 56 24.12 -21.84 4.68
N PRO A 57 24.50 -22.68 5.67
CA PRO A 57 25.45 -22.32 6.73
C PRO A 57 26.82 -21.79 6.24
N ARG A 58 27.19 -22.12 4.99
CA ARG A 58 28.44 -21.70 4.34
C ARG A 58 28.28 -20.56 3.33
N VAL A 59 27.14 -19.87 3.29
CA VAL A 59 26.81 -18.88 2.25
C VAL A 59 27.87 -17.78 2.08
N ARG A 60 28.50 -17.34 3.17
CA ARG A 60 29.60 -16.34 3.13
C ARG A 60 30.83 -16.84 2.34
N SER A 61 31.19 -18.10 2.50
CA SER A 61 32.29 -18.72 1.73
C SER A 61 31.93 -18.90 0.25
N SER A 62 30.67 -19.26 -0.04
CA SER A 62 30.15 -19.36 -1.40
C SER A 62 30.16 -18.01 -2.11
N LEU A 63 29.71 -16.95 -1.43
CA LEU A 63 29.75 -15.58 -1.95
C LEU A 63 31.19 -15.14 -2.26
N TYR A 64 32.14 -15.39 -1.36
CA TYR A 64 33.56 -15.08 -1.62
C TYR A 64 34.10 -15.79 -2.88
N ALA A 65 33.74 -17.06 -3.07
CA ALA A 65 34.13 -17.82 -4.27
C ALA A 65 33.52 -17.24 -5.56
N TYR A 66 32.24 -16.86 -5.54
CA TYR A 66 31.58 -16.21 -6.69
C TYR A 66 32.20 -14.85 -7.01
N ILE A 67 32.47 -14.03 -6.01
CA ILE A 67 33.14 -12.73 -6.17
C ILE A 67 34.54 -12.89 -6.78
N THR A 68 35.29 -13.91 -6.37
CA THR A 68 36.63 -14.19 -6.90
C THR A 68 36.59 -14.54 -8.38
N ARG A 69 35.63 -15.39 -8.79
CA ARG A 69 35.43 -15.74 -10.20
C ARG A 69 34.94 -14.55 -11.04
N LEU A 70 34.01 -13.75 -10.51
CA LEU A 70 33.56 -12.51 -11.16
C LEU A 70 34.70 -11.51 -11.35
N ARG A 71 35.59 -11.33 -10.36
CA ARG A 71 36.81 -10.51 -10.52
C ARG A 71 37.67 -11.01 -11.67
N GLY A 72 37.90 -12.32 -11.76
CA GLY A 72 38.69 -12.90 -12.85
C GLY A 72 38.06 -12.64 -14.21
N ARG A 73 36.74 -12.80 -14.35
CA ARG A 73 36.01 -12.53 -15.59
C ARG A 73 36.03 -11.05 -15.98
N LEU A 74 35.78 -10.15 -15.04
CA LEU A 74 35.83 -8.70 -15.27
C LEU A 74 37.25 -8.24 -15.64
N ALA A 75 38.29 -8.80 -15.01
CA ALA A 75 39.67 -8.50 -15.35
C ALA A 75 40.07 -9.02 -16.74
N ALA A 76 39.60 -10.21 -17.11
CA ALA A 76 39.81 -10.78 -18.45
C ALA A 76 39.06 -10.00 -19.54
N ALA A 77 37.87 -9.47 -19.21
CA ALA A 77 37.05 -8.66 -20.11
C ALA A 77 37.55 -7.20 -20.25
N GLY A 78 38.45 -6.73 -19.37
CA GLY A 78 38.78 -5.32 -19.25
C GLY A 78 40.24 -5.05 -18.87
N ALA A 79 41.20 -5.65 -19.56
CA ALA A 79 42.63 -5.35 -19.39
C ALA A 79 42.95 -3.90 -19.80
N GLY A 80 42.64 -2.94 -18.92
CA GLY A 80 43.02 -1.52 -19.01
C GLY A 80 41.94 -0.49 -18.68
N SER A 81 40.66 -0.87 -18.56
CA SER A 81 39.54 0.10 -18.66
C SER A 81 38.82 0.41 -17.35
N GLY A 82 39.50 0.78 -16.26
CA GLY A 82 38.85 1.39 -15.06
C GLY A 82 37.70 0.61 -14.38
N VAL A 83 37.43 -0.64 -14.79
CA VAL A 83 36.33 -1.47 -14.30
C VAL A 83 36.88 -2.53 -13.36
N GLY A 84 36.36 -2.57 -12.13
CA GLY A 84 36.94 -3.42 -11.08
C GLY A 84 35.98 -3.76 -9.95
N LEU A 85 35.97 -5.03 -9.54
CA LEU A 85 35.19 -5.49 -8.39
C LEU A 85 36.05 -5.48 -7.11
N ARG A 86 35.89 -4.46 -6.27
CA ARG A 86 36.69 -4.26 -5.05
C ARG A 86 35.95 -4.70 -3.79
N SER A 87 36.70 -5.14 -2.79
CA SER A 87 36.19 -5.38 -1.44
C SER A 87 36.52 -4.17 -0.56
N ARG A 88 35.52 -3.63 0.15
CA ARG A 88 35.62 -2.47 1.06
C ARG A 88 34.69 -2.72 2.24
N SER A 89 35.17 -2.45 3.47
CA SER A 89 34.39 -2.41 4.73
C SER A 89 33.10 -3.26 4.74
N GLN A 90 33.22 -4.56 5.03
CA GLN A 90 32.10 -5.53 5.14
C GLN A 90 31.22 -5.72 3.87
N GLY A 91 31.68 -5.31 2.67
CA GLY A 91 30.94 -5.48 1.41
C GLY A 91 31.79 -5.49 0.14
N TYR A 92 31.12 -5.36 -1.00
CA TYR A 92 31.72 -5.34 -2.33
C TYR A 92 31.17 -4.18 -3.14
N LEU A 93 32.00 -3.59 -4.00
CA LEU A 93 31.60 -2.54 -4.93
C LEU A 93 32.11 -2.85 -6.33
N LEU A 94 31.32 -2.51 -7.33
CA LEU A 94 31.72 -2.56 -8.73
C LEU A 94 32.07 -1.15 -9.21
N GLU A 95 33.35 -0.92 -9.50
CA GLU A 95 33.81 0.29 -10.19
C GLU A 95 33.45 0.13 -11.66
N ILE A 96 32.49 0.92 -12.14
CA ILE A 96 32.10 1.02 -13.55
C ILE A 96 31.41 2.38 -13.73
N ALA A 97 31.58 3.02 -14.89
CA ALA A 97 30.82 4.23 -15.21
C ALA A 97 29.32 3.91 -15.24
N LYS A 98 28.48 4.82 -14.74
CA LYS A 98 27.02 4.59 -14.70
C LYS A 98 26.46 4.37 -16.10
N GLU A 99 26.92 5.14 -17.07
CA GLU A 99 26.50 5.10 -18.46
C GLU A 99 26.93 3.81 -19.17
N ALA A 100 27.91 3.10 -18.61
CA ALA A 100 28.31 1.79 -19.08
C ALA A 100 27.39 0.67 -18.56
N VAL A 101 26.39 0.97 -17.73
CA VAL A 101 25.29 0.07 -17.38
C VAL A 101 24.03 0.55 -18.09
N ASP A 102 23.45 -0.29 -18.94
CA ASP A 102 22.32 0.06 -19.80
C ASP A 102 21.10 0.62 -19.05
N TRP A 103 20.77 0.10 -17.86
CA TRP A 103 19.72 0.62 -16.99
C TRP A 103 19.93 2.10 -16.65
N HIS A 104 21.14 2.44 -16.19
CA HIS A 104 21.45 3.82 -15.80
C HIS A 104 21.59 4.73 -17.03
N ARG A 105 22.07 4.20 -18.16
CA ARG A 105 22.10 4.91 -19.45
C ARG A 105 20.68 5.26 -19.92
N ALA A 106 19.74 4.31 -19.86
CA ALA A 106 18.34 4.54 -20.22
C ALA A 106 17.69 5.61 -19.34
N GLU A 107 17.93 5.58 -18.03
CA GLU A 107 17.45 6.62 -17.11
C GLU A 107 18.04 8.01 -17.41
N LEU A 108 19.34 8.08 -17.72
CA LEU A 108 20.00 9.33 -18.10
C LEU A 108 19.40 9.92 -19.38
N LEU A 109 19.21 9.09 -20.40
CA LEU A 109 18.59 9.48 -21.67
C LEU A 109 17.14 9.97 -21.46
N ARG A 110 16.36 9.29 -20.60
CA ARG A 110 15.01 9.71 -20.22
C ARG A 110 14.96 11.10 -19.59
N VAL A 111 15.91 11.39 -18.69
CA VAL A 111 16.02 12.68 -18.02
C VAL A 111 16.39 13.79 -19.00
N ARG A 112 17.39 13.56 -19.85
CA ARG A 112 17.82 14.53 -20.88
C ARG A 112 16.70 14.82 -21.87
N ALA A 113 15.98 13.79 -22.31
CA ALA A 113 14.85 13.96 -23.21
C ALA A 113 13.71 14.77 -22.58
N ARG A 114 13.48 14.63 -21.28
CA ARG A 114 12.49 15.45 -20.55
C ARG A 114 12.83 16.94 -20.64
N ALA A 115 14.09 17.29 -20.35
CA ALA A 115 14.53 18.68 -20.39
C ALA A 115 14.34 19.29 -21.79
N LEU A 116 14.60 18.51 -22.84
CA LEU A 116 14.36 18.93 -24.22
C LEU A 116 12.86 19.12 -24.52
N ALA A 117 12.01 18.17 -24.13
CA ALA A 117 10.56 18.28 -24.29
C ALA A 117 9.97 19.48 -23.53
N ASP A 118 10.42 19.74 -22.29
CA ASP A 118 9.98 20.87 -21.46
C ASP A 118 10.41 22.22 -22.08
N SER A 119 11.52 22.24 -22.84
CA SER A 119 11.97 23.40 -23.62
C SER A 119 11.28 23.56 -24.98
N GLY A 120 10.39 22.63 -25.34
CA GLY A 120 9.67 22.59 -26.61
C GLY A 120 10.40 21.90 -27.77
N ASP A 121 11.64 21.42 -27.57
CA ASP A 121 12.39 20.65 -28.57
C ASP A 121 12.00 19.16 -28.53
N HIS A 122 10.78 18.89 -29.00
CA HIS A 122 10.25 17.53 -29.07
C HIS A 122 11.00 16.65 -30.10
N ARG A 123 11.69 17.22 -31.10
CA ARG A 123 12.45 16.44 -32.08
C ARG A 123 13.70 15.84 -31.45
N ALA A 124 14.48 16.64 -30.73
CA ALA A 124 15.66 16.14 -30.02
C ALA A 124 15.26 15.19 -28.87
N ALA A 125 14.13 15.44 -28.21
CA ALA A 125 13.58 14.55 -27.18
C ALA A 125 13.26 13.15 -27.74
N VAL A 126 12.61 13.06 -28.91
CA VAL A 126 12.29 11.78 -29.56
C VAL A 126 13.55 10.97 -29.88
N VAL A 127 14.63 11.61 -30.34
CA VAL A 127 15.90 10.91 -30.63
C VAL A 127 16.47 10.24 -29.38
N LEU A 128 16.54 10.96 -28.25
CA LEU A 128 17.07 10.42 -27.01
C LEU A 128 16.15 9.35 -26.40
N LEU A 129 14.84 9.50 -26.52
CA LEU A 129 13.88 8.50 -26.05
C LEU A 129 13.92 7.23 -26.89
N SER A 130 14.12 7.34 -28.20
CA SER A 130 14.36 6.18 -29.07
C SER A 130 15.64 5.46 -28.67
N GLU A 131 16.75 6.17 -28.47
CA GLU A 131 18.01 5.57 -27.99
C GLU A 131 17.83 4.87 -26.64
N ALA A 132 17.05 5.45 -25.73
CA ALA A 132 16.75 4.85 -24.43
C ALA A 132 15.92 3.56 -24.55
N LEU A 133 14.94 3.54 -25.45
CA LEU A 133 14.09 2.38 -25.70
C LEU A 133 14.84 1.26 -26.42
N ASP A 134 15.80 1.58 -27.28
CA ASP A 134 16.59 0.60 -28.04
C ASP A 134 17.61 -0.16 -27.15
N LEU A 135 17.86 0.31 -25.92
CA LEU A 135 18.63 -0.42 -24.90
C LEU A 135 17.84 -1.62 -24.32
N TRP A 136 16.52 -1.66 -24.50
CA TRP A 136 15.68 -2.73 -23.97
C TRP A 136 15.62 -3.91 -24.93
N GLU A 137 16.12 -5.06 -24.50
CA GLU A 137 16.16 -6.28 -25.29
C GLU A 137 15.20 -7.32 -24.68
N GLY A 138 13.90 -7.02 -24.63
CA GLY A 138 12.89 -7.91 -24.05
C GLY A 138 12.71 -7.75 -22.53
N HIS A 139 12.43 -8.84 -21.82
CA HIS A 139 12.14 -8.80 -20.38
C HIS A 139 13.43 -8.71 -19.55
N PRO A 140 13.62 -7.67 -18.72
CA PRO A 140 14.87 -7.49 -17.99
C PRO A 140 15.05 -8.53 -16.88
N LEU A 141 16.29 -9.00 -16.71
CA LEU A 141 16.70 -9.94 -15.67
C LEU A 141 15.86 -11.24 -15.63
N ALA A 142 15.29 -11.69 -16.75
CA ALA A 142 14.39 -12.84 -16.80
C ALA A 142 15.02 -14.14 -16.24
N GLU A 143 16.33 -14.30 -16.39
CA GLU A 143 17.08 -15.47 -15.89
C GLU A 143 17.29 -15.49 -14.36
N ILE A 144 17.03 -14.39 -13.66
CA ILE A 144 17.25 -14.26 -12.22
C ILE A 144 15.91 -14.36 -11.49
N SER A 145 15.75 -15.40 -10.69
CA SER A 145 14.57 -15.62 -9.86
C SER A 145 14.78 -15.10 -8.43
N GLY A 146 13.70 -14.77 -7.73
CA GLY A 146 13.69 -14.34 -6.33
C GLY A 146 13.03 -12.98 -6.12
N ALA A 147 12.53 -12.73 -4.90
CA ALA A 147 11.72 -11.55 -4.58
C ALA A 147 12.44 -10.22 -4.89
N TRP A 148 13.75 -10.15 -4.65
CA TRP A 148 14.54 -8.97 -5.00
C TRP A 148 14.57 -8.72 -6.52
N ALA A 149 14.85 -9.74 -7.32
CA ALA A 149 14.91 -9.61 -8.78
C ALA A 149 13.54 -9.27 -9.37
N GLU A 150 12.45 -9.80 -8.81
CA GLU A 150 11.08 -9.46 -9.20
C GLU A 150 10.76 -7.99 -8.91
N GLY A 151 11.15 -7.49 -7.74
CA GLY A 151 10.97 -6.08 -7.38
C GLY A 151 11.75 -5.15 -8.31
N VAL A 152 13.01 -5.49 -8.63
CA VAL A 152 13.83 -4.72 -9.59
C VAL A 152 13.22 -4.76 -10.98
N ARG A 153 12.82 -5.93 -11.47
CA ARG A 153 12.18 -6.11 -12.78
C ARG A 153 10.90 -5.30 -12.91
N THR A 154 10.06 -5.33 -11.88
CA THR A 154 8.82 -4.55 -11.82
C THR A 154 9.12 -3.05 -11.92
N ASN A 155 10.15 -2.56 -11.23
CA ASN A 155 10.57 -1.16 -11.31
C ASN A 155 11.12 -0.80 -12.70
N MET A 156 11.90 -1.68 -13.31
CA MET A 156 12.41 -1.51 -14.67
C MET A 156 11.24 -1.42 -15.67
N LEU A 157 10.31 -2.36 -15.65
CA LEU A 157 9.14 -2.37 -16.54
C LEU A 157 8.28 -1.12 -16.37
N LYS A 158 8.08 -0.64 -15.13
CA LYS A 158 7.41 0.65 -14.88
C LYS A 158 8.13 1.83 -15.55
N SER A 159 9.46 1.86 -15.50
CA SER A 159 10.23 2.91 -16.17
C SER A 159 10.15 2.80 -17.70
N TRP A 160 10.17 1.59 -18.24
CA TRP A 160 9.97 1.35 -19.67
C TRP A 160 8.61 1.88 -20.16
N SER A 161 7.52 1.61 -19.44
CA SER A 161 6.20 2.15 -19.81
C SER A 161 6.17 3.68 -19.81
N LEU A 162 6.87 4.32 -18.86
CA LEU A 162 7.00 5.78 -18.81
C LEU A 162 7.84 6.33 -19.99
N LEU A 163 8.89 5.61 -20.40
CA LEU A 163 9.69 5.94 -21.59
C LEU A 163 8.84 5.90 -22.86
N VAL A 164 8.08 4.82 -23.06
CA VAL A 164 7.17 4.65 -24.21
C VAL A 164 6.13 5.77 -24.23
N GLN A 165 5.53 6.09 -23.08
CA GLN A 165 4.55 7.17 -22.96
C GLN A 165 5.13 8.52 -23.39
N ARG A 166 6.30 8.90 -22.86
CA ARG A 166 6.94 10.19 -23.17
C ARG A 166 7.41 10.30 -24.61
N TRP A 167 7.90 9.19 -25.15
CA TRP A 167 8.27 9.08 -26.56
C TRP A 167 7.04 9.34 -27.42
N ALA A 168 5.92 8.71 -27.10
CA ALA A 168 4.66 8.87 -27.81
C ALA A 168 4.11 10.30 -27.73
N GLU A 169 4.08 10.91 -26.55
CA GLU A 169 3.64 12.30 -26.35
C GLU A 169 4.49 13.28 -27.20
N SER A 170 5.82 13.11 -27.19
CA SER A 170 6.73 13.97 -27.96
C SER A 170 6.62 13.73 -29.47
N SER A 171 6.46 12.47 -29.90
CA SER A 171 6.24 12.10 -31.30
C SER A 171 4.91 12.66 -31.84
N MET A 172 3.83 12.63 -31.04
CA MET A 172 2.55 13.25 -31.42
C MET A 172 2.67 14.77 -31.55
N ARG A 173 3.44 15.44 -30.67
CA ARG A 173 3.70 16.89 -30.75
C ARG A 173 4.41 17.32 -32.03
N ILE A 174 5.20 16.44 -32.64
CA ILE A 174 5.87 16.69 -33.93
C ILE A 174 5.11 16.11 -35.14
N GLY A 175 3.91 15.55 -34.92
CA GLY A 175 3.01 15.06 -35.97
C GLY A 175 3.21 13.60 -36.41
N HIS A 176 4.02 12.82 -35.69
CA HIS A 176 4.36 11.44 -36.04
C HIS A 176 3.38 10.43 -35.40
N PHE A 177 2.10 10.52 -35.74
CA PHE A 177 1.05 9.70 -35.11
C PHE A 177 1.14 8.20 -35.48
N ASP A 178 1.47 7.86 -36.74
CA ASP A 178 1.53 6.45 -37.20
C ASP A 178 2.69 5.66 -36.58
N ASP A 179 3.84 6.32 -36.34
CA ASP A 179 4.97 5.73 -35.60
C ASP A 179 4.56 5.39 -34.17
N VAL A 180 3.77 6.26 -33.55
CA VAL A 180 3.24 6.08 -32.20
C VAL A 180 2.26 4.91 -32.15
N VAL A 181 1.32 4.84 -33.09
CA VAL A 181 0.38 3.72 -33.17
C VAL A 181 1.12 2.40 -33.26
N THR A 182 2.16 2.30 -34.09
CA THR A 182 2.93 1.06 -34.29
C THR A 182 3.62 0.62 -32.99
N ARG A 183 4.42 1.50 -32.37
CA ARG A 183 5.24 1.13 -31.20
C ARG A 183 4.41 0.99 -29.91
N VAL A 184 3.39 1.83 -29.71
CA VAL A 184 2.56 1.79 -28.49
C VAL A 184 1.56 0.64 -28.54
N SER A 185 1.10 0.18 -29.72
CA SER A 185 0.23 -0.99 -29.82
C SER A 185 0.87 -2.26 -29.24
N GLU A 186 2.17 -2.48 -29.50
CA GLU A 186 2.92 -3.61 -28.94
C GLU A 186 3.05 -3.49 -27.41
N ALA A 187 3.34 -2.28 -26.90
CA ALA A 187 3.45 -2.03 -25.47
C ALA A 187 2.13 -2.17 -24.72
N ALA A 188 1.03 -1.65 -25.29
CA ALA A 188 -0.31 -1.77 -24.74
C ALA A 188 -0.80 -3.23 -24.77
N ALA A 189 -0.40 -4.03 -25.75
CA ALA A 189 -0.71 -5.47 -25.77
C ALA A 189 0.06 -6.26 -24.70
N ALA A 190 1.29 -5.83 -24.36
CA ALA A 190 2.10 -6.45 -23.31
C ALA A 190 1.60 -6.13 -21.90
N ASP A 191 1.00 -4.94 -21.70
CA ASP A 191 0.37 -4.52 -20.44
C ASP A 191 -1.07 -3.99 -20.68
N PRO A 192 -2.05 -4.89 -20.90
CA PRO A 192 -3.42 -4.51 -21.32
C PRO A 192 -4.21 -3.70 -20.30
N VAL A 193 -3.77 -3.64 -19.05
CA VAL A 193 -4.40 -2.84 -17.98
C VAL A 193 -3.76 -1.46 -17.82
N ASN A 194 -2.77 -1.13 -18.65
CA ASN A 194 -2.09 0.15 -18.59
C ASN A 194 -2.94 1.25 -19.24
N GLU A 195 -3.77 1.87 -18.41
CA GLU A 195 -4.66 2.95 -18.81
C GLU A 195 -3.97 4.08 -19.56
N ARG A 196 -2.75 4.44 -19.14
CA ARG A 196 -1.99 5.54 -19.75
C ARG A 196 -1.50 5.20 -21.15
N LEU A 197 -0.99 3.98 -21.37
CA LEU A 197 -0.58 3.54 -22.70
C LEU A 197 -1.79 3.42 -23.64
N ALA A 198 -2.91 2.93 -23.13
CA ALA A 198 -4.15 2.86 -23.89
C ALA A 198 -4.69 4.26 -24.24
N ALA A 199 -4.68 5.22 -23.31
CA ALA A 199 -5.08 6.60 -23.57
C ALA A 199 -4.19 7.26 -24.65
N VAL A 200 -2.88 7.08 -24.57
CA VAL A 200 -1.93 7.58 -25.58
C VAL A 200 -2.16 6.92 -26.95
N LEU A 201 -2.43 5.62 -27.00
CA LEU A 201 -2.75 4.91 -28.24
C LEU A 201 -4.06 5.41 -28.85
N MET A 202 -5.08 5.68 -28.02
CA MET A 202 -6.34 6.28 -28.45
C MET A 202 -6.14 7.68 -29.04
N GLU A 203 -5.34 8.53 -28.39
CA GLU A 203 -5.00 9.86 -28.91
C GLU A 203 -4.22 9.77 -30.22
N ALA A 204 -3.28 8.84 -30.34
CA ALA A 204 -2.50 8.64 -31.55
C ALA A 204 -3.37 8.17 -32.73
N LEU A 205 -4.24 7.17 -32.50
CA LEU A 205 -5.21 6.67 -33.49
C LEU A 205 -6.21 7.75 -33.91
N ALA A 206 -6.71 8.56 -32.97
CA ALA A 206 -7.59 9.67 -33.28
C ALA A 206 -6.85 10.77 -34.09
N GLY A 207 -5.60 11.09 -33.71
CA GLY A 207 -4.72 12.03 -34.41
C GLY A 207 -4.38 11.59 -35.84
N SER A 208 -4.30 10.28 -36.10
CA SER A 208 -4.11 9.70 -37.43
C SER A 208 -5.42 9.48 -38.21
N GLY A 209 -6.57 9.91 -37.66
CA GLY A 209 -7.89 9.78 -38.29
C GLY A 209 -8.61 8.45 -38.08
N ARG A 210 -8.00 7.47 -37.40
CA ARG A 210 -8.51 6.10 -37.15
C ARG A 210 -9.39 6.03 -35.90
N HIS A 211 -10.45 6.84 -35.85
CA HIS A 211 -11.32 7.00 -34.68
C HIS A 211 -12.00 5.71 -34.23
N ALA A 212 -12.43 4.85 -35.16
CA ALA A 212 -13.08 3.58 -34.84
C ALA A 212 -12.14 2.64 -34.04
N GLU A 213 -10.88 2.58 -34.45
CA GLU A 213 -9.87 1.76 -33.78
C GLU A 213 -9.51 2.32 -32.40
N ALA A 214 -9.54 3.65 -32.22
CA ALA A 214 -9.38 4.27 -30.90
C ALA A 214 -10.51 3.86 -29.94
N LEU A 215 -11.75 3.75 -30.42
CA LEU A 215 -12.88 3.28 -29.59
C LEU A 215 -12.75 1.78 -29.26
N GLU A 216 -12.20 0.97 -30.17
CA GLU A 216 -11.90 -0.44 -29.93
C GLU A 216 -10.78 -0.64 -28.90
N VAL A 217 -9.78 0.25 -28.86
CA VAL A 217 -8.75 0.25 -27.81
C VAL A 217 -9.37 0.54 -26.45
N HIS A 218 -10.26 1.54 -26.35
CA HIS A 218 -10.99 1.82 -25.12
C HIS A 218 -11.86 0.64 -24.66
N ALA A 219 -12.59 0.02 -25.59
CA ALA A 219 -13.43 -1.14 -25.28
C ALA A 219 -12.61 -2.34 -24.80
N ARG A 220 -11.44 -2.59 -25.42
CA ARG A 220 -10.49 -3.62 -24.98
C ARG A 220 -9.90 -3.31 -23.61
N LEU A 221 -9.39 -2.10 -23.38
CA LEU A 221 -8.88 -1.67 -22.07
C LEU A 221 -9.94 -1.85 -20.98
N ARG A 222 -11.18 -1.42 -21.23
CA ARG A 222 -12.28 -1.58 -20.28
C ARG A 222 -12.57 -3.05 -19.97
N ALA A 223 -12.52 -3.92 -20.97
CA ALA A 223 -12.66 -5.36 -20.76
C ALA A 223 -11.47 -5.91 -19.95
N ASP A 224 -10.23 -5.58 -20.31
CA ASP A 224 -9.03 -6.05 -19.63
C ASP A 224 -8.92 -5.55 -18.17
N LEU A 225 -9.29 -4.29 -17.88
CA LEU A 225 -9.36 -3.75 -16.52
C LEU A 225 -10.46 -4.43 -15.70
N ALA A 226 -11.63 -4.63 -16.27
CA ALA A 226 -12.73 -5.33 -15.60
C ALA A 226 -12.38 -6.80 -15.33
N ASP A 227 -11.68 -7.45 -16.27
CA ASP A 227 -11.34 -8.86 -16.19
C ASP A 227 -10.14 -9.13 -15.26
N ARG A 228 -9.12 -8.25 -15.25
CA ARG A 228 -7.88 -8.47 -14.47
C ARG A 228 -7.82 -7.71 -13.14
N LEU A 229 -8.43 -6.53 -13.05
CA LEU A 229 -8.34 -5.64 -11.88
C LEU A 229 -9.69 -5.34 -11.22
N GLY A 230 -10.81 -5.67 -11.86
CA GLY A 230 -12.16 -5.44 -11.31
C GLY A 230 -12.58 -3.97 -11.23
N ILE A 231 -11.92 -3.10 -12.00
CA ILE A 231 -12.16 -1.64 -12.02
C ILE A 231 -12.56 -1.17 -13.43
N ASP A 232 -13.29 -0.06 -13.53
CA ASP A 232 -13.53 0.66 -14.79
C ASP A 232 -12.36 1.63 -15.09
N PRO A 233 -12.20 2.10 -16.36
CA PRO A 233 -11.21 3.12 -16.70
C PRO A 233 -11.36 4.39 -15.87
N GLY A 234 -10.24 4.92 -15.39
CA GLY A 234 -10.14 6.14 -14.62
C GLY A 234 -10.49 7.42 -15.41
N PRO A 235 -10.63 8.56 -14.70
CA PRO A 235 -11.16 9.80 -15.26
C PRO A 235 -10.32 10.38 -16.41
N ASP A 236 -9.00 10.21 -16.39
CA ASP A 236 -8.12 10.72 -17.45
C ASP A 236 -8.34 9.99 -18.78
N THR A 237 -8.43 8.66 -18.74
CA THR A 237 -8.74 7.81 -19.90
C THR A 237 -10.15 8.08 -20.41
N GLN A 238 -11.11 8.25 -19.50
CA GLN A 238 -12.50 8.58 -19.81
C GLN A 238 -12.59 9.96 -20.50
N ALA A 239 -11.81 10.95 -20.06
CA ALA A 239 -11.76 12.27 -20.67
C ALA A 239 -11.21 12.23 -22.10
N VAL A 240 -10.21 11.37 -22.38
CA VAL A 240 -9.70 11.13 -23.74
C VAL A 240 -10.79 10.49 -24.61
N PHE A 241 -11.47 9.46 -24.11
CA PHE A 241 -12.58 8.81 -24.81
C PHE A 241 -13.70 9.80 -25.17
N GLU A 242 -14.12 10.62 -24.22
CA GLU A 242 -15.13 11.66 -24.46
C GLU A 242 -14.68 12.70 -25.48
N ARG A 243 -13.40 13.11 -25.44
CA ARG A 243 -12.83 14.06 -26.40
C ARG A 243 -12.84 13.48 -27.83
N ILE A 244 -12.54 12.19 -27.99
CA ILE A 244 -12.59 11.48 -29.28
C ILE A 244 -14.03 11.37 -29.78
N LEU A 245 -14.99 11.07 -28.90
CA LEU A 245 -16.42 11.05 -29.27
C LEU A 245 -16.94 12.42 -29.71
N ARG A 246 -16.53 13.49 -29.04
CA ARG A 246 -16.92 14.88 -29.37
C ARG A 246 -16.21 15.36 -30.66
N GLY A 247 -14.92 15.08 -30.81
CA GLY A 247 -14.13 15.47 -31.99
C GLY A 247 -14.48 14.69 -33.26
N GLY A 248 -14.91 13.43 -33.14
CA GLY A 248 -15.43 12.63 -34.25
C GLY A 248 -16.78 13.13 -34.78
N ALA A 249 -17.53 13.91 -33.99
CA ALA A 249 -18.80 14.50 -34.39
C ALA A 249 -18.64 15.78 -35.25
N GLU A 250 -17.51 16.47 -35.16
CA GLU A 250 -17.26 17.74 -35.89
C GLU A 250 -16.66 17.56 -37.29
N ARG A 251 -16.19 16.35 -37.65
CA ARG A 251 -15.65 16.04 -38.99
C ARG A 251 -16.46 14.96 -39.71
N ARG A 252 -17.66 15.32 -40.16
CA ARG A 252 -18.26 14.72 -41.37
C ARG A 252 -18.16 15.72 -42.52
N PRO A 253 -17.26 15.53 -43.50
CA PRO A 253 -17.20 16.41 -44.65
C PRO A 253 -18.39 16.16 -45.60
N GLU A 254 -18.90 17.27 -46.11
CA GLU A 254 -19.89 17.38 -47.17
C GLU A 254 -19.46 16.66 -48.45
N ALA A 255 -20.46 16.15 -49.18
CA ALA A 255 -20.32 15.57 -50.50
C ALA A 255 -19.97 16.63 -51.57
N GLY A 256 -18.98 16.39 -52.42
CA GLY A 256 -18.70 17.27 -53.56
C GLY A 256 -17.53 16.93 -54.50
N ARG A 257 -17.80 16.08 -55.50
CA ARG A 257 -17.24 16.03 -56.88
C ARG A 257 -15.80 15.53 -57.21
N ARG A 258 -15.83 14.36 -57.91
CA ARG A 258 -15.21 13.93 -59.21
C ARG A 258 -13.66 13.87 -59.28
N ILE A 259 -13.03 12.83 -59.85
CA ILE A 259 -13.11 12.30 -61.24
C ILE A 259 -12.64 10.81 -61.28
N GLY A 260 -13.33 9.91 -62.03
CA GLY A 260 -12.85 8.54 -62.40
C GLY A 260 -12.05 8.55 -63.72
N PRO A 261 -11.86 7.45 -64.50
CA PRO A 261 -12.38 6.06 -64.43
C PRO A 261 -11.23 5.00 -64.44
N ALA A 262 -11.40 3.69 -64.18
CA ALA A 262 -11.97 2.55 -64.96
C ALA A 262 -11.24 1.30 -64.36
N ASP A 263 -11.69 0.04 -64.32
CA ASP A 263 -12.73 -0.69 -65.05
C ASP A 263 -12.96 -2.05 -64.37
N THR A 264 -14.18 -2.60 -64.53
CA THR A 264 -14.58 -4.04 -64.55
C THR A 264 -14.24 -4.93 -63.33
N ALA A 265 -15.06 -5.79 -62.72
CA ALA A 265 -16.27 -6.58 -63.01
C ALA A 265 -16.19 -7.73 -61.94
N ALA A 266 -17.20 -8.43 -61.43
CA ALA A 266 -18.59 -8.67 -61.76
C ALA A 266 -19.30 -9.28 -60.51
N SER A 267 -20.63 -9.12 -60.45
CA SER A 267 -21.70 -10.05 -59.97
C SER A 267 -21.41 -11.09 -58.88
N GLY A 268 -22.30 -11.38 -57.91
CA GLY A 268 -23.72 -11.02 -57.74
C GLY A 268 -24.45 -12.16 -56.99
N CYS A 269 -25.46 -11.76 -56.21
CA CYS A 269 -26.64 -12.52 -55.73
C CYS A 269 -26.51 -13.81 -54.90
N GLY A 270 -26.98 -13.73 -53.65
CA GLY A 270 -28.33 -14.24 -53.29
C GLY A 270 -28.44 -15.66 -52.70
N PRO A 271 -29.48 -15.95 -51.88
CA PRO A 271 -29.39 -16.93 -50.80
C PRO A 271 -30.36 -18.13 -50.92
N ASP A 272 -30.09 -19.12 -50.07
CA ASP A 272 -31.02 -20.00 -49.34
C ASP A 272 -31.72 -21.23 -49.99
N GLN A 273 -31.73 -22.30 -49.18
CA GLN A 273 -32.61 -23.49 -49.11
C GLN A 273 -32.36 -24.80 -49.89
N ALA A 274 -32.04 -25.84 -49.07
CA ALA A 274 -32.59 -27.21 -48.99
C ALA A 274 -32.57 -28.15 -50.21
N ASN A 275 -31.87 -29.31 -50.13
CA ASN A 275 -32.30 -30.55 -49.46
C ASN A 275 -31.63 -31.82 -50.07
N LEU A 276 -31.28 -32.75 -49.18
CA LEU A 276 -31.31 -34.24 -49.29
C LEU A 276 -30.32 -35.05 -50.17
N ALA A 277 -29.66 -35.96 -49.43
CA ALA A 277 -29.39 -37.38 -49.68
C ALA A 277 -28.02 -37.82 -50.24
N GLY A 278 -27.30 -38.62 -49.43
CA GLY A 278 -26.13 -39.40 -49.84
C GLY A 278 -25.37 -40.02 -48.66
N MET A 279 -25.80 -41.19 -48.18
CA MET A 279 -25.05 -42.13 -47.31
C MET A 279 -23.78 -42.66 -48.03
N PRO A 280 -22.74 -43.24 -47.37
CA PRO A 280 -22.84 -44.25 -46.29
C PRO A 280 -21.82 -44.19 -45.12
N GLN A 281 -22.15 -44.92 -44.04
CA GLN A 281 -21.33 -45.18 -42.85
C GLN A 281 -20.60 -46.55 -42.92
N ALA A 282 -19.36 -46.58 -42.39
CA ALA A 282 -18.63 -47.70 -41.77
C ALA A 282 -17.38 -47.09 -41.08
N GLY A 283 -16.88 -47.49 -39.92
CA GLY A 283 -17.25 -48.50 -38.92
C GLY A 283 -16.12 -48.65 -37.88
N ALA A 284 -16.41 -49.40 -36.81
CA ALA A 284 -15.52 -50.07 -35.84
C ALA A 284 -15.00 -49.29 -34.58
N PRO A 285 -14.71 -49.97 -33.44
CA PRO A 285 -15.25 -51.26 -32.95
C PRO A 285 -15.64 -51.29 -31.44
N GLU A 286 -16.61 -52.15 -31.10
CA GLU A 286 -16.86 -52.69 -29.74
C GLU A 286 -15.96 -53.91 -29.45
N PRO A 287 -15.63 -54.22 -28.17
CA PRO A 287 -15.20 -55.55 -27.77
C PRO A 287 -16.35 -56.43 -27.26
N ALA A 288 -16.20 -57.72 -27.59
CA ALA A 288 -17.15 -58.83 -27.54
C ALA A 288 -17.33 -59.49 -26.15
N PRO A 289 -18.37 -60.35 -25.98
CA PRO A 289 -18.69 -61.02 -24.72
C PRO A 289 -17.94 -62.35 -24.55
N LEU A 290 -17.62 -62.70 -23.30
CA LEU A 290 -17.04 -64.00 -22.94
C LEU A 290 -18.12 -64.99 -22.49
N GLY A 291 -18.04 -66.21 -23.02
CA GLY A 291 -18.87 -67.37 -22.72
C GLY A 291 -18.49 -68.14 -21.44
N PRO A 292 -19.06 -69.36 -21.23
CA PRO A 292 -19.33 -69.92 -19.91
C PRO A 292 -18.33 -70.99 -19.40
N GLU A 293 -18.56 -71.40 -18.14
CA GLU A 293 -18.10 -72.59 -17.37
C GLU A 293 -16.89 -72.42 -16.42
N PRO A 294 -16.74 -73.19 -15.29
CA PRO A 294 -17.48 -74.39 -14.87
C PRO A 294 -17.98 -74.43 -13.40
N THR A 295 -18.76 -75.47 -13.10
CA THR A 295 -19.14 -75.98 -11.78
C THR A 295 -17.95 -76.62 -11.03
N GLY A 296 -17.92 -76.53 -9.69
CA GLY A 296 -17.20 -77.49 -8.85
C GLY A 296 -16.42 -76.98 -7.63
N GLN A 297 -17.03 -77.17 -6.45
CA GLN A 297 -16.43 -77.56 -5.15
C GLN A 297 -15.65 -76.54 -4.27
N ALA A 298 -16.36 -76.16 -3.19
CA ALA A 298 -15.96 -76.08 -1.77
C ALA A 298 -14.51 -75.76 -1.37
N SER A 299 -14.34 -74.66 -0.64
CA SER A 299 -13.42 -74.59 0.51
C SER A 299 -14.11 -73.88 1.68
N ASP A 300 -13.80 -74.37 2.88
CA ASP A 300 -14.47 -74.13 4.16
C ASP A 300 -14.48 -72.68 4.69
N GLY A 301 -15.62 -72.31 5.28
CA GLY A 301 -15.71 -71.86 6.68
C GLY A 301 -15.04 -70.55 7.11
N LEU A 302 -15.66 -69.40 6.82
CA LEU A 302 -15.66 -68.21 7.68
C LEU A 302 -17.03 -67.50 7.53
N PRO A 303 -17.72 -67.09 8.62
CA PRO A 303 -19.01 -66.43 8.52
C PRO A 303 -18.88 -65.09 7.77
N ARG A 304 -19.66 -64.91 6.70
CA ARG A 304 -19.82 -63.59 6.06
C ARG A 304 -20.34 -62.61 7.12
N LEU A 305 -19.46 -61.75 7.63
CA LEU A 305 -19.85 -60.65 8.53
C LEU A 305 -20.94 -59.82 7.85
N LEU A 306 -22.13 -59.78 8.44
CA LEU A 306 -23.24 -58.96 7.97
C LEU A 306 -22.80 -57.49 8.05
N ILE A 307 -22.76 -56.79 6.91
CA ILE A 307 -22.44 -55.37 6.87
C ILE A 307 -23.71 -54.58 7.20
N HIS A 308 -23.69 -53.81 8.29
CA HIS A 308 -24.76 -52.88 8.63
C HIS A 308 -24.38 -51.49 8.14
N ASP A 309 -25.21 -50.87 7.30
CA ASP A 309 -24.90 -49.60 6.64
C ASP A 309 -26.18 -48.76 6.49
N ASN A 310 -26.32 -47.69 7.27
CA ASN A 310 -27.39 -46.70 7.14
C ASN A 310 -26.86 -45.29 6.82
N LEU A 311 -25.62 -45.19 6.30
CA LEU A 311 -25.06 -43.89 5.95
C LEU A 311 -25.96 -43.17 4.93
N PRO A 312 -26.19 -41.85 5.09
CA PRO A 312 -26.88 -41.04 4.10
C PRO A 312 -26.19 -41.15 2.74
N ARG A 313 -26.93 -40.89 1.66
CA ARG A 313 -26.38 -40.89 0.30
C ARG A 313 -25.16 -39.98 0.22
N ASP A 314 -24.12 -40.44 -0.46
CA ASP A 314 -22.94 -39.62 -0.73
C ASP A 314 -23.32 -38.43 -1.61
N THR A 315 -22.62 -37.31 -1.42
CA THR A 315 -22.82 -36.11 -2.22
C THR A 315 -21.99 -36.24 -3.49
N ALA A 316 -22.62 -36.67 -4.59
CA ALA A 316 -21.97 -36.92 -5.88
C ALA A 316 -21.14 -35.73 -6.42
N ASN A 317 -21.48 -34.50 -6.02
CA ASN A 317 -20.80 -33.27 -6.41
C ASN A 317 -20.10 -32.58 -5.22
N PHE A 318 -19.47 -33.34 -4.32
CA PHE A 318 -18.62 -32.76 -3.28
C PHE A 318 -17.50 -31.93 -3.94
N THR A 319 -17.42 -30.66 -3.55
CA THR A 319 -16.52 -29.66 -4.14
C THR A 319 -15.86 -28.93 -2.97
N ALA A 320 -14.57 -28.62 -3.10
CA ALA A 320 -13.73 -28.01 -2.05
C ALA A 320 -13.38 -28.92 -0.86
N ARG A 321 -12.58 -28.41 0.10
CA ARG A 321 -12.23 -29.06 1.40
C ARG A 321 -11.37 -30.32 1.31
N THR A 322 -10.49 -30.36 0.32
CA THR A 322 -9.63 -31.53 0.06
C THR A 322 -8.65 -31.78 1.20
N ALA A 323 -8.15 -30.72 1.83
CA ALA A 323 -7.21 -30.80 2.95
C ALA A 323 -7.87 -31.36 4.21
N GLU A 324 -9.01 -30.81 4.60
CA GLU A 324 -9.78 -31.24 5.78
C GLU A 324 -10.27 -32.69 5.61
N LEU A 325 -10.74 -33.05 4.41
CA LEU A 325 -11.12 -34.43 4.09
C LEU A 325 -9.92 -35.38 4.20
N ALA A 326 -8.76 -35.00 3.65
CA ALA A 326 -7.54 -35.80 3.74
C ALA A 326 -7.07 -35.96 5.19
N GLU A 327 -7.19 -34.91 6.01
CA GLU A 327 -6.86 -34.93 7.44
C GLU A 327 -7.76 -35.90 8.22
N ILE A 328 -9.09 -35.83 8.00
CA ILE A 328 -10.04 -36.77 8.61
C ILE A 328 -9.67 -38.21 8.19
N VAL A 329 -9.51 -38.47 6.89
CA VAL A 329 -9.17 -39.80 6.36
C VAL A 329 -7.85 -40.32 6.93
N ALA A 330 -6.82 -39.48 7.01
CA ALA A 330 -5.52 -39.85 7.56
C ALA A 330 -5.61 -40.23 9.04
N ARG A 331 -6.39 -39.47 9.84
CA ARG A 331 -6.60 -39.80 11.26
C ARG A 331 -7.38 -41.09 11.45
N VAL A 332 -8.42 -41.30 10.66
CA VAL A 332 -9.20 -42.55 10.69
C VAL A 332 -8.32 -43.76 10.37
N ARG A 333 -7.34 -43.61 9.47
CA ARG A 333 -6.38 -44.68 9.11
C ARG A 333 -5.19 -44.83 10.06
N GLY A 334 -4.92 -43.84 10.91
CA GLY A 334 -3.68 -43.74 11.68
C GLY A 334 -3.67 -44.41 13.07
N ARG A 335 -4.80 -44.87 13.61
CA ARG A 335 -4.88 -45.44 14.98
C ARG A 335 -5.79 -46.69 15.05
N PRO A 336 -5.23 -47.92 15.00
CA PRO A 336 -6.03 -49.14 15.11
C PRO A 336 -6.39 -49.56 16.55
N ASP A 337 -5.69 -49.05 17.57
CA ASP A 337 -5.70 -49.63 18.94
C ASP A 337 -6.63 -48.93 19.95
N THR A 338 -7.31 -47.82 19.58
CA THR A 338 -8.26 -47.09 20.44
C THR A 338 -9.44 -46.55 19.62
N THR A 339 -10.53 -46.12 20.28
CA THR A 339 -11.58 -45.34 19.60
C THR A 339 -10.99 -44.03 19.06
N THR A 340 -11.27 -43.71 17.80
CA THR A 340 -10.92 -42.41 17.20
C THR A 340 -12.17 -41.55 17.14
N ALA A 341 -12.20 -40.42 17.84
CA ALA A 341 -13.32 -39.47 17.81
C ALA A 341 -12.87 -38.13 17.22
N ILE A 342 -13.62 -37.62 16.24
CA ILE A 342 -13.33 -36.35 15.54
C ILE A 342 -14.59 -35.47 15.59
N VAL A 343 -14.48 -34.29 16.17
CA VAL A 343 -15.54 -33.28 16.21
C VAL A 343 -15.30 -32.23 15.14
N ILE A 344 -16.23 -32.14 14.19
CA ILE A 344 -16.26 -31.14 13.12
C ILE A 344 -17.21 -30.02 13.56
N HIS A 345 -16.67 -28.86 13.90
CA HIS A 345 -17.46 -27.71 14.37
C HIS A 345 -17.28 -26.46 13.51
N GLY A 346 -18.15 -25.47 13.71
CA GLY A 346 -18.18 -24.23 12.94
C GLY A 346 -19.60 -23.71 12.72
N MET A 347 -19.74 -22.51 12.16
CA MET A 347 -21.03 -21.86 11.91
C MET A 347 -22.00 -22.74 11.09
N ALA A 348 -23.31 -22.55 11.29
CA ALA A 348 -24.33 -23.19 10.47
C ALA A 348 -24.16 -22.83 8.97
N GLY A 349 -24.45 -23.77 8.08
CA GLY A 349 -24.27 -23.58 6.62
C GLY A 349 -22.84 -23.77 6.09
N ARG A 350 -21.82 -24.05 6.94
CA ARG A 350 -20.44 -24.35 6.50
C ARG A 350 -20.20 -25.76 5.93
N GLY A 351 -21.21 -26.63 5.90
CA GLY A 351 -21.12 -27.95 5.28
C GLY A 351 -20.55 -29.06 6.16
N LYS A 352 -20.60 -28.91 7.50
CA LYS A 352 -20.10 -29.91 8.48
C LYS A 352 -20.66 -31.32 8.24
N THR A 353 -21.99 -31.45 8.17
CA THR A 353 -22.70 -32.71 7.90
C THR A 353 -22.27 -33.31 6.56
N THR A 354 -22.16 -32.48 5.52
CA THR A 354 -21.72 -32.91 4.19
C THR A 354 -20.28 -33.44 4.21
N LEU A 355 -19.36 -32.78 4.92
CA LEU A 355 -17.98 -33.24 5.07
C LEU A 355 -17.91 -34.55 5.87
N ALA A 356 -18.65 -34.66 6.97
CA ALA A 356 -18.69 -35.86 7.80
C ALA A 356 -19.20 -37.08 7.00
N VAL A 357 -20.29 -36.92 6.25
CA VAL A 357 -20.84 -37.97 5.38
C VAL A 357 -19.85 -38.31 4.26
N ARG A 358 -19.21 -37.31 3.63
CA ARG A 358 -18.20 -37.55 2.57
C ARG A 358 -16.99 -38.31 3.09
N ALA A 359 -16.47 -37.93 4.27
CA ALA A 359 -15.38 -38.62 4.94
C ALA A 359 -15.77 -40.07 5.27
N ALA A 360 -16.99 -40.28 5.75
CA ALA A 360 -17.52 -41.61 6.02
C ALA A 360 -17.57 -42.51 4.78
N HIS A 361 -17.96 -41.96 3.62
CA HIS A 361 -17.93 -42.69 2.35
C HIS A 361 -16.50 -42.98 1.86
N ALA A 362 -15.54 -42.07 2.09
CA ALA A 362 -14.15 -42.25 1.67
C ALA A 362 -13.42 -43.40 2.40
N VAL A 363 -13.77 -43.67 3.66
CA VAL A 363 -13.19 -44.75 4.48
C VAL A 363 -14.12 -45.97 4.61
N ARG A 364 -15.29 -45.94 3.97
CA ARG A 364 -16.37 -46.91 4.09
C ARG A 364 -15.91 -48.37 4.00
N ALA A 365 -15.02 -48.67 3.04
CA ALA A 365 -14.54 -50.03 2.77
C ALA A 365 -13.77 -50.66 3.95
N GLU A 366 -13.30 -49.85 4.90
CA GLU A 366 -12.48 -50.28 6.04
C GLU A 366 -13.32 -50.71 7.25
N PHE A 367 -14.64 -50.47 7.22
CA PHE A 367 -15.56 -50.71 8.33
C PHE A 367 -16.65 -51.72 7.97
N HIS A 368 -17.00 -52.59 8.93
CA HIS A 368 -18.04 -53.61 8.81
C HIS A 368 -19.42 -53.06 9.23
N THR A 369 -19.43 -52.12 10.17
CA THR A 369 -20.63 -51.44 10.67
C THR A 369 -20.48 -49.95 10.40
N ARG A 370 -21.46 -49.32 9.74
CA ARG A 370 -21.44 -47.92 9.33
C ARG A 370 -22.77 -47.29 9.69
N LEU A 371 -22.75 -46.38 10.65
CA LEU A 371 -23.95 -45.88 11.30
C LEU A 371 -24.01 -44.36 11.25
N PHE A 372 -25.19 -43.83 10.97
CA PHE A 372 -25.52 -42.41 11.03
C PHE A 372 -26.68 -42.22 11.99
N LEU A 373 -26.55 -41.24 12.88
CA LEU A 373 -27.57 -40.83 13.83
C LEU A 373 -27.61 -39.30 13.91
N ASP A 374 -28.77 -38.73 13.61
CA ASP A 374 -29.09 -37.33 13.86
C ASP A 374 -29.50 -37.16 15.33
N LEU A 375 -28.78 -36.30 16.06
CA LEU A 375 -28.98 -36.02 17.48
C LEU A 375 -29.90 -34.83 17.73
N CYS A 376 -30.26 -34.08 16.69
CA CYS A 376 -31.21 -32.97 16.73
C CYS A 376 -30.89 -31.94 17.83
N GLY A 377 -29.60 -31.71 18.08
CA GLY A 377 -29.13 -30.83 19.16
C GLY A 377 -29.57 -29.38 19.00
N HIS A 378 -29.89 -28.95 17.78
CA HIS A 378 -30.30 -27.59 17.46
C HIS A 378 -31.56 -27.56 16.55
N ALA A 379 -32.45 -28.54 16.67
CA ALA A 379 -33.70 -28.61 15.88
C ALA A 379 -34.88 -27.97 16.62
N ASP A 380 -35.64 -27.08 15.95
CA ASP A 380 -36.79 -26.37 16.56
C ASP A 380 -38.06 -27.22 16.66
N SER A 381 -38.18 -28.27 15.84
CA SER A 381 -39.40 -29.08 15.71
C SER A 381 -39.48 -30.26 16.68
N GLN A 382 -38.38 -30.59 17.37
CA GLN A 382 -38.29 -31.75 18.26
C GLN A 382 -37.17 -31.59 19.29
N PRO A 383 -37.35 -32.10 20.53
CA PRO A 383 -36.30 -32.00 21.55
C PRO A 383 -35.04 -32.79 21.17
N PRO A 384 -33.84 -32.36 21.61
CA PRO A 384 -32.59 -33.07 21.38
C PRO A 384 -32.69 -34.53 21.80
N LEU A 385 -32.13 -35.42 20.99
CA LEU A 385 -32.20 -36.85 21.23
C LEU A 385 -31.42 -37.20 22.50
N LYS A 386 -32.07 -37.81 23.48
CA LYS A 386 -31.38 -38.24 24.69
C LYS A 386 -30.43 -39.42 24.37
N PRO A 387 -29.27 -39.55 25.02
CA PRO A 387 -28.31 -40.61 24.71
C PRO A 387 -28.92 -42.01 24.76
N GLU A 388 -29.80 -42.29 25.73
CA GLU A 388 -30.42 -43.60 25.90
C GLU A 388 -31.37 -43.94 24.74
N GLN A 389 -32.00 -42.92 24.15
CA GLN A 389 -32.83 -43.03 22.95
C GLN A 389 -31.96 -43.21 21.70
N GLY A 390 -30.81 -42.54 21.65
CA GLY A 390 -29.79 -42.73 20.62
C GLY A 390 -29.29 -44.17 20.56
N ILE A 391 -28.85 -44.73 21.70
CA ILE A 391 -28.40 -46.13 21.79
C ILE A 391 -29.52 -47.10 21.39
N TYR A 392 -30.76 -46.84 21.80
CA TYR A 392 -31.92 -47.64 21.40
C TYR A 392 -32.10 -47.67 19.87
N LYS A 393 -32.05 -46.51 19.21
CA LYS A 393 -32.12 -46.42 17.74
C LYS A 393 -30.94 -47.12 17.05
N LEU A 394 -29.74 -47.01 17.60
CA LEU A 394 -28.55 -47.66 17.06
C LEU A 394 -28.63 -49.19 17.18
N LEU A 395 -29.11 -49.72 18.31
CA LEU A 395 -29.34 -51.17 18.52
C LEU A 395 -30.35 -51.76 17.53
N LEU A 396 -31.46 -51.06 17.28
CA LEU A 396 -32.42 -51.45 16.24
C LEU A 396 -31.77 -51.47 14.86
N THR A 397 -30.93 -50.48 14.55
CA THR A 397 -30.25 -50.36 13.24
C THR A 397 -29.26 -51.50 12.99
N VAL A 398 -28.59 -52.00 14.03
CA VAL A 398 -27.72 -53.19 13.94
C VAL A 398 -28.47 -54.51 14.05
N GLY A 399 -29.81 -54.48 14.01
CA GLY A 399 -30.67 -55.66 13.89
C GLY A 399 -31.01 -56.36 15.21
N VAL A 400 -30.88 -55.68 16.36
CA VAL A 400 -31.40 -56.21 17.63
C VAL A 400 -32.92 -56.05 17.65
N PRO A 401 -33.72 -57.12 17.81
CA PRO A 401 -35.16 -57.04 17.93
C PRO A 401 -35.57 -56.15 19.10
N ALA A 402 -36.62 -55.34 18.93
CA ALA A 402 -37.07 -54.40 19.97
C ALA A 402 -37.39 -55.08 21.32
N GLU A 403 -37.82 -56.35 21.27
CA GLU A 403 -38.14 -57.19 22.43
C GLU A 403 -36.89 -57.63 23.23
N GLU A 404 -35.71 -57.65 22.58
CA GLU A 404 -34.42 -58.01 23.20
C GLU A 404 -33.66 -56.80 23.76
N ILE A 405 -34.15 -55.57 23.53
CA ILE A 405 -33.48 -54.35 23.99
C ILE A 405 -33.91 -54.02 25.43
N PRO A 406 -32.98 -53.97 26.40
CA PRO A 406 -33.31 -53.66 27.78
C PRO A 406 -33.98 -52.28 27.95
N SER A 407 -34.92 -52.20 28.88
CA SER A 407 -35.57 -50.94 29.30
C SER A 407 -34.61 -50.05 30.09
N GLU A 408 -33.68 -50.65 30.84
CA GLU A 408 -32.69 -49.96 31.68
C GLU A 408 -31.54 -49.37 30.83
N PRO A 409 -31.18 -48.08 31.00
CA PRO A 409 -30.14 -47.39 30.23
C PRO A 409 -28.76 -48.05 30.28
N GLU A 410 -28.31 -48.47 31.46
CA GLU A 410 -26.98 -49.07 31.66
C GLU A 410 -26.87 -50.42 30.96
N ALA A 411 -27.91 -51.27 31.10
CA ALA A 411 -28.01 -52.54 30.39
C ALA A 411 -28.04 -52.36 28.86
N ARG A 412 -28.68 -51.28 28.39
CA ARG A 412 -28.71 -50.93 26.96
C ARG A 412 -27.34 -50.47 26.44
N ALA A 413 -26.62 -49.66 27.21
CA ALA A 413 -25.25 -49.25 26.89
C ALA A 413 -24.28 -50.45 26.88
N ALA A 414 -24.40 -51.36 27.85
CA ALA A 414 -23.62 -52.60 27.89
C ALA A 414 -23.92 -53.50 26.67
N LEU A 415 -25.19 -53.63 26.27
CA LEU A 415 -25.58 -54.37 25.07
C LEU A 415 -25.01 -53.72 23.80
N TRP A 416 -25.02 -52.38 23.71
CA TRP A 416 -24.42 -51.64 22.61
C TRP A 416 -22.92 -51.91 22.49
N THR A 417 -22.16 -51.78 23.58
CA THR A 417 -20.74 -52.10 23.62
C THR A 417 -20.48 -53.57 23.24
N SER A 418 -21.27 -54.51 23.76
CA SER A 418 -21.16 -55.94 23.43
C SER A 418 -21.43 -56.24 21.95
N ARG A 419 -22.35 -55.52 21.28
CA ARG A 419 -22.66 -55.71 19.86
C ARG A 419 -21.59 -55.13 18.94
N LEU A 420 -20.85 -54.12 19.39
CA LEU A 420 -19.74 -53.52 18.66
C LEU A 420 -18.39 -54.22 18.90
N ALA A 421 -18.26 -54.99 19.98
CA ALA A 421 -17.04 -55.73 20.31
C ALA A 421 -16.57 -56.62 19.14
N GLY A 422 -15.29 -56.49 18.78
CA GLY A 422 -14.68 -57.23 17.67
C GLY A 422 -15.07 -56.76 16.27
N ARG A 423 -15.88 -55.70 16.12
CA ARG A 423 -16.29 -55.13 14.83
C ARG A 423 -15.67 -53.76 14.59
N ARG A 424 -15.04 -53.58 13.43
CA ARG A 424 -14.67 -52.24 12.96
C ARG A 424 -15.93 -51.43 12.66
N THR A 425 -16.18 -50.38 13.44
CA THR A 425 -17.41 -49.59 13.39
C THR A 425 -17.11 -48.12 13.10
N LEU A 426 -17.85 -47.53 12.16
CA LEU A 426 -17.87 -46.09 11.88
C LEU A 426 -19.23 -45.53 12.32
N LEU A 427 -19.22 -44.52 13.18
CA LEU A 427 -20.42 -43.85 13.70
C LEU A 427 -20.35 -42.36 13.35
N VAL A 428 -21.38 -41.84 12.69
CA VAL A 428 -21.56 -40.42 12.40
C VAL A 428 -22.69 -39.89 13.28
N LEU A 429 -22.36 -38.97 14.18
CA LEU A 429 -23.29 -38.28 15.08
C LEU A 429 -23.48 -36.85 14.56
N ASP A 430 -24.64 -36.57 13.98
CA ASP A 430 -24.93 -35.28 13.36
C ASP A 430 -25.69 -34.34 14.31
N ASP A 431 -25.36 -33.05 14.27
CA ASP A 431 -25.97 -31.97 15.06
C ASP A 431 -25.94 -32.20 16.58
N ALA A 432 -24.75 -32.49 17.12
CA ALA A 432 -24.55 -32.82 18.54
C ALA A 432 -24.45 -31.58 19.44
N ILE A 433 -24.94 -31.72 20.68
CA ILE A 433 -24.61 -30.88 21.84
C ILE A 433 -23.80 -31.67 22.88
N GLU A 434 -23.04 -30.98 23.72
CA GLU A 434 -22.06 -31.54 24.66
C GLU A 434 -22.53 -32.74 25.50
N PRO A 435 -23.69 -32.69 26.20
CA PRO A 435 -24.11 -33.81 27.08
C PRO A 435 -24.46 -35.10 26.32
N GLN A 436 -24.58 -35.06 24.99
CA GLN A 436 -24.96 -36.23 24.19
C GLN A 436 -23.79 -37.13 23.83
N ILE A 437 -22.56 -36.60 23.77
CA ILE A 437 -21.45 -37.26 23.08
C ILE A 437 -20.86 -38.37 23.94
N GLY A 438 -20.47 -38.05 25.17
CA GLY A 438 -19.78 -38.98 26.08
C GLY A 438 -20.46 -40.35 26.18
N PRO A 439 -21.77 -40.43 26.51
CA PRO A 439 -22.47 -41.71 26.66
C PRO A 439 -22.65 -42.50 25.35
N LEU A 440 -22.49 -41.87 24.18
CA LEU A 440 -22.61 -42.52 22.87
C LEU A 440 -21.26 -43.05 22.34
N LEU A 441 -20.14 -42.71 22.99
CA LEU A 441 -18.81 -43.17 22.60
C LEU A 441 -18.58 -44.63 23.05
N PRO A 442 -18.33 -45.57 22.11
CA PRO A 442 -18.26 -46.99 22.44
C PRO A 442 -17.00 -47.43 23.19
N GLY A 443 -15.97 -46.59 23.32
CA GLY A 443 -14.76 -46.89 24.12
C GLY A 443 -13.93 -48.12 23.69
N LEU A 444 -14.19 -48.69 22.51
CA LEU A 444 -13.59 -49.94 22.02
C LEU A 444 -12.60 -49.69 20.86
N PRO A 445 -11.51 -50.47 20.77
CA PRO A 445 -10.59 -50.43 19.62
C PRO A 445 -11.30 -50.80 18.32
N GLY A 446 -10.92 -50.11 17.23
CA GLY A 446 -11.53 -50.30 15.91
C GLY A 446 -12.84 -49.51 15.67
N CYS A 447 -13.29 -48.70 16.63
CA CYS A 447 -14.40 -47.77 16.48
C CYS A 447 -13.91 -46.36 16.07
N THR A 448 -14.58 -45.75 15.09
CA THR A 448 -14.36 -44.36 14.67
C THR A 448 -15.68 -43.59 14.80
N VAL A 449 -15.64 -42.43 15.44
CA VAL A 449 -16.80 -41.55 15.63
C VAL A 449 -16.52 -40.19 14.98
N LEU A 450 -17.37 -39.78 14.04
CA LEU A 450 -17.39 -38.44 13.45
C LEU A 450 -18.57 -37.68 14.04
N VAL A 451 -18.32 -36.56 14.70
CA VAL A 451 -19.36 -35.73 15.33
C VAL A 451 -19.44 -34.40 14.58
N THR A 452 -20.63 -33.90 14.28
CA THR A 452 -20.81 -32.53 13.79
C THR A 452 -21.51 -31.69 14.86
N SER A 453 -21.05 -30.44 15.06
CA SER A 453 -21.71 -29.52 15.98
C SER A 453 -21.67 -28.08 15.48
N ARG A 454 -22.66 -27.26 15.88
CA ARG A 454 -22.70 -25.83 15.56
C ARG A 454 -21.90 -24.98 16.54
N ARG A 455 -21.55 -25.51 17.71
CA ARG A 455 -20.77 -24.84 18.75
C ARG A 455 -19.43 -25.54 18.93
N ARG A 456 -18.46 -24.84 19.53
CA ARG A 456 -17.29 -25.49 20.10
C ARG A 456 -17.73 -26.31 21.32
N LEU A 457 -17.21 -27.52 21.46
CA LEU A 457 -17.52 -28.44 22.56
C LEU A 457 -16.26 -28.53 23.42
N ALA A 458 -16.35 -28.30 24.73
CA ALA A 458 -15.19 -27.98 25.56
C ALA A 458 -14.61 -29.18 26.35
N GLU A 459 -15.33 -30.29 26.50
CA GLU A 459 -15.01 -31.24 27.60
C GLU A 459 -14.91 -32.74 27.24
N VAL A 460 -14.50 -33.14 26.03
CA VAL A 460 -14.36 -34.59 25.71
C VAL A 460 -12.90 -35.02 25.54
N ASP A 461 -12.36 -35.73 26.53
CA ASP A 461 -11.00 -36.27 26.52
C ASP A 461 -10.74 -37.21 25.33
N GLY A 462 -9.61 -37.00 24.63
CA GLY A 462 -9.17 -37.85 23.52
C GLY A 462 -9.86 -37.58 22.17
N VAL A 463 -10.65 -36.50 22.05
CA VAL A 463 -11.33 -36.11 20.82
C VAL A 463 -10.53 -35.08 20.02
N HIS A 464 -10.44 -35.28 18.70
CA HIS A 464 -9.80 -34.32 17.82
C HIS A 464 -10.81 -33.28 17.32
N HIS A 465 -10.54 -32.00 17.56
CA HIS A 465 -11.38 -30.90 17.07
C HIS A 465 -10.90 -30.38 15.72
N LEU A 466 -11.81 -30.34 14.75
CA LEU A 466 -11.60 -29.77 13.43
C LEU A 466 -12.58 -28.63 13.22
N GLU A 467 -12.09 -27.40 13.29
CA GLU A 467 -12.87 -26.22 12.97
C GLU A 467 -12.94 -26.02 11.46
N LEU A 468 -14.16 -25.85 10.93
CA LEU A 468 -14.36 -25.50 9.52
C LEU A 468 -14.33 -23.99 9.33
N ALA A 469 -13.20 -23.48 8.81
CA ALA A 469 -13.01 -22.10 8.33
C ALA A 469 -13.96 -21.77 7.15
N PRO A 470 -14.07 -20.52 6.65
CA PRO A 470 -14.69 -20.25 5.35
C PRO A 470 -13.96 -20.95 4.19
N LEU A 471 -14.60 -21.12 3.03
CA LEU A 471 -13.93 -21.66 1.85
C LEU A 471 -12.89 -20.67 1.34
N ASP A 472 -11.74 -21.17 0.88
CA ASP A 472 -10.76 -20.31 0.22
C ASP A 472 -11.30 -19.77 -1.13
N ARG A 473 -10.59 -18.80 -1.72
CA ARG A 473 -11.02 -18.15 -2.97
C ARG A 473 -11.20 -19.14 -4.13
N ASN A 474 -10.31 -20.12 -4.27
CA ASN A 474 -10.33 -21.08 -5.37
C ASN A 474 -11.45 -22.09 -5.18
N ASP A 475 -11.59 -22.62 -3.97
CA ASP A 475 -12.63 -23.56 -3.57
C ASP A 475 -14.03 -22.91 -3.66
N SER A 476 -14.15 -21.64 -3.30
CA SER A 476 -15.38 -20.86 -3.44
C SER A 476 -15.80 -20.67 -4.89
N ALA A 477 -14.84 -20.29 -5.74
CA ALA A 477 -15.07 -20.14 -7.17
C ALA A 477 -15.45 -21.46 -7.85
N LEU A 478 -14.74 -22.53 -7.52
CA LEU A 478 -15.01 -23.87 -8.04
C LEU A 478 -16.42 -24.34 -7.66
N MET A 479 -16.81 -24.12 -6.40
CA MET A 479 -18.15 -24.46 -5.91
C MET A 479 -19.24 -23.63 -6.59
N PHE A 480 -19.02 -22.33 -6.77
CA PHE A 480 -19.95 -21.44 -7.48
C PHE A 480 -20.17 -21.94 -8.91
N SER A 481 -19.09 -22.15 -9.66
CA SER A 481 -19.14 -22.51 -11.07
C SER A 481 -19.82 -23.86 -11.30
N ARG A 482 -19.50 -24.88 -10.48
CA ARG A 482 -20.20 -26.17 -10.53
C ARG A 482 -21.69 -26.05 -10.21
N THR A 483 -22.05 -25.19 -9.26
CA THR A 483 -23.46 -25.00 -8.90
C THR A 483 -24.24 -24.24 -9.98
N ALA A 484 -23.60 -23.24 -10.58
CA ALA A 484 -24.13 -22.45 -11.69
C ALA A 484 -24.18 -23.22 -13.02
N GLY A 485 -23.42 -24.32 -13.15
CA GLY A 485 -23.28 -25.05 -14.40
C GLY A 485 -22.37 -24.34 -15.42
N LEU A 486 -21.41 -23.55 -14.92
CA LEU A 486 -20.39 -22.89 -15.72
C LEU A 486 -19.24 -23.87 -15.98
N ASP A 487 -18.79 -23.98 -17.22
CA ASP A 487 -17.65 -24.80 -17.60
C ASP A 487 -16.37 -23.95 -17.47
N LEU A 488 -15.72 -24.03 -16.30
CA LEU A 488 -14.39 -23.44 -16.11
C LEU A 488 -13.36 -24.42 -16.66
N GLY A 489 -12.92 -24.21 -17.90
CA GLY A 489 -11.75 -24.90 -18.44
C GLY A 489 -10.51 -24.63 -17.57
N ALA A 490 -9.54 -25.55 -17.59
CA ALA A 490 -8.32 -25.48 -16.77
C ALA A 490 -7.44 -24.23 -17.02
N ASP A 491 -7.72 -23.44 -18.07
CA ASP A 491 -7.00 -22.23 -18.47
C ASP A 491 -7.76 -20.91 -18.22
N SER A 492 -8.99 -20.92 -17.69
CA SER A 492 -9.66 -19.67 -17.31
C SER A 492 -9.25 -19.26 -15.90
N ALA A 493 -8.37 -18.26 -15.79
CA ALA A 493 -8.27 -17.46 -14.58
C ALA A 493 -9.70 -17.10 -14.13
N VAL A 494 -10.05 -17.48 -12.91
CA VAL A 494 -11.41 -17.41 -12.36
C VAL A 494 -12.04 -16.06 -12.71
N ASP A 495 -13.09 -16.05 -13.54
CA ASP A 495 -13.86 -14.87 -13.96
C ASP A 495 -14.00 -13.87 -12.80
N GLY A 496 -13.56 -12.62 -13.01
CA GLY A 496 -13.60 -11.57 -11.99
C GLY A 496 -14.99 -11.39 -11.40
N ALA A 497 -16.06 -11.64 -12.17
CA ALA A 497 -17.42 -11.61 -11.65
C ALA A 497 -17.72 -12.78 -10.69
N VAL A 498 -17.20 -13.98 -10.94
CA VAL A 498 -17.30 -15.12 -10.02
C VAL A 498 -16.54 -14.83 -8.73
N GLN A 499 -15.36 -14.20 -8.83
CA GLN A 499 -14.61 -13.77 -7.64
C GLN A 499 -15.38 -12.71 -6.85
N ARG A 500 -16.00 -11.72 -7.51
CA ARG A 500 -16.83 -10.71 -6.84
C ARG A 500 -18.04 -11.34 -6.14
N ILE A 501 -18.75 -12.27 -6.79
CA ILE A 501 -19.88 -12.98 -6.17
C ILE A 501 -19.44 -13.82 -4.98
N THR A 502 -18.35 -14.58 -5.12
CA THR A 502 -17.88 -15.48 -4.06
C THR A 502 -17.24 -14.73 -2.89
N ALA A 503 -16.59 -13.59 -3.16
CA ALA A 503 -16.12 -12.65 -2.16
C ALA A 503 -17.29 -12.01 -1.40
N ALA A 504 -18.35 -11.58 -2.10
CA ALA A 504 -19.57 -11.10 -1.46
C ALA A 504 -20.26 -12.17 -0.61
N CYS A 505 -20.11 -13.45 -0.97
CA CYS A 505 -20.58 -14.58 -0.16
C CYS A 505 -19.63 -14.95 1.00
N GLU A 506 -18.49 -14.28 1.16
CA GLU A 506 -17.44 -14.52 2.16
C GLU A 506 -17.03 -16.00 2.31
N GLY A 507 -17.00 -16.74 1.21
CA GLY A 507 -16.60 -18.16 1.25
C GLY A 507 -17.58 -19.08 1.96
N LEU A 508 -18.83 -18.66 2.23
CA LEU A 508 -19.84 -19.52 2.84
C LEU A 508 -20.46 -20.48 1.79
N PRO A 509 -20.31 -21.81 1.95
CA PRO A 509 -20.77 -22.79 0.96
C PRO A 509 -22.26 -22.69 0.62
N LEU A 510 -23.09 -22.37 1.62
CA LEU A 510 -24.54 -22.22 1.45
C LEU A 510 -24.88 -20.98 0.61
N ALA A 511 -24.29 -19.83 0.90
CA ALA A 511 -24.49 -18.59 0.14
C ALA A 511 -24.03 -18.74 -1.32
N ILE A 512 -22.87 -19.38 -1.51
CA ILE A 512 -22.32 -19.69 -2.84
C ILE A 512 -23.25 -20.59 -3.64
N ARG A 513 -23.82 -21.63 -3.01
CA ARG A 513 -24.78 -22.52 -3.68
C ARG A 513 -26.07 -21.81 -4.07
N VAL A 514 -26.56 -20.93 -3.20
CA VAL A 514 -27.76 -20.12 -3.46
C VAL A 514 -27.52 -19.18 -4.64
N ALA A 515 -26.41 -18.44 -4.63
CA ALA A 515 -26.01 -17.55 -5.73
C ALA A 515 -25.84 -18.31 -7.06
N GLY A 516 -25.10 -19.43 -7.05
CA GLY A 516 -24.89 -20.27 -8.25
C GLY A 516 -26.18 -20.88 -8.79
N GLY A 517 -27.06 -21.37 -7.90
CA GLY A 517 -28.36 -21.92 -8.28
C GLY A 517 -29.28 -20.91 -8.98
N ARG A 518 -29.15 -19.61 -8.67
CA ARG A 518 -29.90 -18.54 -9.34
C ARG A 518 -29.43 -18.30 -10.75
N LEU A 519 -28.12 -18.17 -10.92
CA LEU A 519 -27.52 -17.99 -12.23
C LEU A 519 -27.97 -19.12 -13.17
N ARG A 520 -28.03 -20.35 -12.65
CA ARG A 520 -28.53 -21.52 -13.38
C ARG A 520 -30.03 -21.45 -13.73
N ARG A 521 -30.87 -20.87 -12.86
CA ARG A 521 -32.33 -20.74 -13.06
C ARG A 521 -32.71 -19.59 -13.99
N HIS A 522 -31.79 -18.68 -14.28
CA HIS A 522 -32.02 -17.52 -15.15
C HIS A 522 -31.05 -17.54 -16.34
N PRO A 523 -31.41 -18.20 -17.46
CA PRO A 523 -30.53 -18.39 -18.61
C PRO A 523 -30.03 -17.09 -19.28
N GLY A 524 -30.73 -15.97 -19.06
CA GLY A 524 -30.33 -14.64 -19.56
C GLY A 524 -29.44 -13.85 -18.62
N TRP A 525 -29.10 -14.38 -17.44
CA TRP A 525 -28.21 -13.72 -16.48
C TRP A 525 -26.77 -14.17 -16.74
N THR A 526 -25.85 -13.20 -16.71
CA THR A 526 -24.41 -13.48 -16.71
C THR A 526 -23.87 -13.41 -15.28
N PRO A 527 -22.71 -14.04 -14.98
CA PRO A 527 -22.03 -13.85 -13.70
C PRO A 527 -21.83 -12.36 -13.38
N ARG A 528 -21.44 -11.56 -14.38
CA ARG A 528 -21.26 -10.09 -14.22
C ARG A 528 -22.53 -9.39 -13.78
N TYR A 529 -23.67 -9.70 -14.41
CA TYR A 529 -24.96 -9.14 -14.03
C TYR A 529 -25.34 -9.50 -12.59
N LEU A 530 -25.08 -10.75 -12.17
CA LEU A 530 -25.35 -11.16 -10.78
C LEU A 530 -24.40 -10.48 -9.78
N ALA A 531 -23.12 -10.31 -10.12
CA ALA A 531 -22.15 -9.59 -9.30
C ALA A 531 -22.56 -8.12 -9.08
N ASP A 532 -22.83 -7.38 -10.15
CA ASP A 532 -23.22 -5.97 -10.08
C ASP A 532 -24.53 -5.78 -9.32
N ARG A 533 -25.41 -6.79 -9.37
CA ARG A 533 -26.70 -6.76 -8.67
C ARG A 533 -26.55 -7.05 -7.18
N ILE A 534 -25.66 -7.96 -6.78
CA ILE A 534 -25.29 -8.18 -5.37
C ILE A 534 -24.59 -6.93 -4.81
N GLU A 535 -23.76 -6.24 -5.60
CA GLU A 535 -23.11 -5.01 -5.17
C GLU A 535 -24.09 -3.84 -4.98
N ARG A 536 -25.07 -3.68 -5.89
CA ARG A 536 -26.06 -2.59 -5.80
C ARG A 536 -27.10 -2.79 -4.72
N ASN A 537 -27.58 -4.02 -4.57
CA ASN A 537 -28.71 -4.33 -3.69
C ASN A 537 -28.26 -5.01 -2.39
N GLY A 538 -26.95 -5.14 -2.18
CA GLY A 538 -26.39 -5.87 -1.05
C GLY A 538 -26.78 -7.35 -1.03
N LEU A 539 -26.66 -7.93 0.15
CA LEU A 539 -26.98 -9.33 0.40
C LEU A 539 -28.50 -9.55 0.59
N ALA A 540 -29.30 -8.49 0.57
CA ALA A 540 -30.76 -8.55 0.38
C ALA A 540 -31.18 -9.33 -0.89
N GLU A 541 -30.33 -9.31 -1.94
CA GLU A 541 -30.53 -10.19 -3.09
C GLU A 541 -30.36 -11.67 -2.76
N ILE A 542 -29.45 -12.05 -1.84
CA ILE A 542 -29.28 -13.42 -1.32
C ILE A 542 -30.44 -13.79 -0.37
N ARG A 543 -30.98 -12.83 0.38
CA ARG A 543 -32.12 -13.04 1.31
C ARG A 543 -33.45 -13.28 0.59
N SER A 544 -33.67 -12.68 -0.58
CA SER A 544 -34.87 -12.95 -1.41
C SER A 544 -34.97 -14.40 -1.92
N MET A 545 -33.95 -15.24 -1.69
CA MET A 545 -33.74 -16.51 -2.39
C MET A 545 -33.92 -17.77 -1.56
N SER A 546 -34.12 -17.69 -0.25
CA SER A 546 -34.50 -18.85 0.56
C SER A 546 -35.01 -18.41 1.93
N HIS A 547 -36.07 -19.05 2.42
CA HIS A 547 -36.41 -19.00 3.85
C HIS A 547 -35.34 -19.72 4.71
N ASP A 548 -34.40 -20.45 4.10
CA ASP A 548 -33.40 -21.30 4.77
C ASP A 548 -32.20 -20.53 5.36
N ILE A 549 -31.56 -19.56 4.69
CA ILE A 549 -30.38 -18.86 5.26
C ILE A 549 -30.79 -17.91 6.39
N ALA A 550 -31.84 -17.12 6.17
CA ALA A 550 -32.38 -16.24 7.21
C ALA A 550 -32.92 -17.06 8.38
N GLY A 551 -33.54 -18.23 8.13
CA GLY A 551 -33.93 -19.19 9.16
C GLY A 551 -32.73 -19.70 9.96
N VAL A 552 -31.62 -20.05 9.29
CA VAL A 552 -30.39 -20.53 9.94
C VAL A 552 -29.74 -19.47 10.86
N PHE A 553 -29.69 -18.21 10.42
CA PHE A 553 -29.22 -17.11 11.27
C PHE A 553 -30.22 -16.79 12.39
N ALA A 554 -31.53 -16.80 12.09
CA ALA A 554 -32.58 -16.58 13.08
C ALA A 554 -32.56 -17.62 14.19
N THR A 555 -32.38 -18.92 13.90
CA THR A 555 -32.25 -19.96 14.93
C THR A 555 -31.00 -19.71 15.81
N SER A 556 -29.88 -19.33 15.20
CA SER A 556 -28.64 -19.03 15.95
C SER A 556 -28.79 -17.79 16.83
N TYR A 557 -29.47 -16.76 16.34
CA TYR A 557 -29.80 -15.51 17.02
C TYR A 557 -30.82 -15.69 18.17
N GLN A 558 -31.84 -16.55 17.96
CA GLN A 558 -32.83 -16.88 18.98
C GLN A 558 -32.23 -17.70 20.12
N ALA A 559 -31.20 -18.50 19.84
CA ALA A 559 -30.49 -19.29 20.84
C ALA A 559 -29.52 -18.47 21.72
N LEU A 560 -29.30 -17.19 21.42
CA LEU A 560 -28.49 -16.28 22.23
C LEU A 560 -29.24 -15.84 23.50
N SER A 561 -28.49 -15.60 24.57
CA SER A 561 -28.99 -14.87 25.73
C SER A 561 -29.52 -13.48 25.33
N GLU A 562 -30.40 -12.90 26.16
CA GLU A 562 -31.00 -11.59 25.89
C GLU A 562 -29.94 -10.48 25.80
N GLU A 563 -28.93 -10.52 26.67
CA GLU A 563 -27.80 -9.59 26.71
C GLU A 563 -26.94 -9.71 25.44
N THR A 564 -26.59 -10.93 25.04
CA THR A 564 -25.80 -11.19 23.83
C THR A 564 -26.57 -10.85 22.55
N ARG A 565 -27.89 -11.04 22.55
CA ARG A 565 -28.76 -10.61 21.44
C ARG A 565 -28.67 -9.10 21.26
N ARG A 566 -28.74 -8.33 22.34
CA ARG A 566 -28.54 -6.88 22.31
C ARG A 566 -27.13 -6.52 21.81
N GLY A 567 -26.09 -7.21 22.28
CA GLY A 567 -24.73 -7.07 21.78
C GLY A 567 -24.63 -7.31 20.26
N PHE A 568 -25.25 -8.38 19.75
CA PHE A 568 -25.29 -8.69 18.33
C PHE A 568 -25.92 -7.56 17.49
N LEU A 569 -27.03 -6.98 17.95
CA LEU A 569 -27.70 -5.86 17.27
C LEU A 569 -26.83 -4.59 17.24
N LEU A 570 -26.17 -4.28 18.36
CA LEU A 570 -25.35 -3.08 18.50
C LEU A 570 -24.04 -3.19 17.69
N LEU A 571 -23.34 -4.31 17.80
CA LEU A 571 -22.05 -4.55 17.15
C LEU A 571 -22.18 -4.89 15.67
N GLY A 572 -23.18 -5.69 15.32
CA GLY A 572 -23.43 -6.09 13.94
C GLY A 572 -24.23 -5.06 13.16
N GLY A 573 -25.29 -4.54 13.78
CA GLY A 573 -26.28 -3.69 13.13
C GLY A 573 -25.90 -2.22 13.10
N LEU A 574 -25.24 -1.69 14.13
CA LEU A 574 -24.99 -0.24 14.24
C LEU A 574 -23.52 0.14 14.10
N HIS A 575 -22.58 -0.69 14.54
CA HIS A 575 -21.16 -0.34 14.46
C HIS A 575 -20.74 -0.04 13.01
N PRO A 576 -20.06 1.10 12.72
CA PRO A 576 -19.73 1.50 11.35
C PRO A 576 -18.82 0.50 10.63
N SER A 577 -17.84 -0.07 11.33
CA SER A 577 -16.90 -1.06 10.80
C SER A 577 -17.31 -2.50 11.09
N ASP A 578 -16.78 -3.46 10.33
CA ASP A 578 -16.93 -4.90 10.57
C ASP A 578 -16.03 -5.42 11.68
N ALA A 579 -14.98 -4.67 12.04
CA ALA A 579 -14.07 -4.96 13.13
C ALA A 579 -14.29 -4.02 14.33
N PHE A 580 -14.11 -4.55 15.54
CA PHE A 580 -14.24 -3.80 16.79
C PHE A 580 -13.41 -4.42 17.93
N SER A 581 -13.23 -3.64 19.01
CA SER A 581 -12.57 -4.07 20.25
C SER A 581 -13.57 -4.27 21.38
N VAL A 582 -13.13 -4.92 22.47
CA VAL A 582 -13.96 -5.05 23.70
C VAL A 582 -14.35 -3.66 24.25
N PRO A 583 -13.46 -2.66 24.39
CA PRO A 583 -13.87 -1.33 24.86
C PRO A 583 -14.89 -0.64 23.96
N ALA A 584 -14.77 -0.79 22.63
CA ALA A 584 -15.77 -0.25 21.70
C ALA A 584 -17.11 -0.97 21.84
N ALA A 585 -17.09 -2.28 22.08
CA ALA A 585 -18.30 -3.07 22.30
C ALA A 585 -19.01 -2.71 23.61
N ALA A 586 -18.22 -2.51 24.68
CA ALA A 586 -18.73 -1.99 25.94
C ALA A 586 -19.41 -0.64 25.74
N ALA A 587 -18.74 0.32 25.08
CA ALA A 587 -19.32 1.64 24.81
C ALA A 587 -20.68 1.57 24.07
N ALA A 588 -20.83 0.62 23.13
CA ALA A 588 -22.10 0.40 22.45
C ALA A 588 -23.22 -0.05 23.42
N LEU A 589 -22.93 -1.02 24.29
CA LEU A 589 -23.87 -1.58 25.29
C LEU A 589 -24.23 -0.57 26.39
N GLY A 590 -23.31 0.32 26.74
CA GLY A 590 -23.44 1.36 27.76
C GLY A 590 -22.11 1.59 28.47
N ASP A 591 -21.93 2.69 29.19
CA ASP A 591 -20.63 3.07 29.74
C ASP A 591 -20.54 2.88 31.27
N THR A 592 -20.56 1.62 31.73
CA THR A 592 -20.39 1.23 33.15
C THR A 592 -19.41 0.07 33.30
N SER A 593 -18.94 -0.20 34.52
CA SER A 593 -18.10 -1.40 34.74
C SER A 593 -18.87 -2.71 34.50
N GLU A 594 -20.18 -2.71 34.74
CA GLU A 594 -21.06 -3.84 34.49
C GLU A 594 -21.22 -4.11 32.98
N THR A 595 -21.28 -3.07 32.15
CA THR A 595 -21.41 -3.23 30.69
C THR A 595 -20.11 -3.72 30.05
N PHE A 596 -18.95 -3.45 30.65
CA PHE A 596 -17.68 -4.04 30.19
C PHE A 596 -17.68 -5.58 30.37
N THR A 597 -18.04 -6.07 31.56
CA THR A 597 -18.19 -7.51 31.81
C THR A 597 -19.27 -8.12 30.90
N ALA A 598 -20.38 -7.41 30.68
CA ALA A 598 -21.43 -7.87 29.76
C ALA A 598 -20.95 -7.92 28.30
N ALA A 599 -20.08 -6.99 27.88
CA ALA A 599 -19.48 -7.00 26.54
C ALA A 599 -18.53 -8.19 26.35
N GLU A 600 -17.69 -8.49 27.35
CA GLU A 600 -16.83 -9.68 27.34
C GLU A 600 -17.66 -10.97 27.23
N ALA A 601 -18.67 -11.12 28.09
CA ALA A 601 -19.55 -12.29 28.08
C ALA A 601 -20.31 -12.42 26.73
N ALA A 602 -20.81 -11.31 26.18
CA ALA A 602 -21.48 -11.31 24.88
C ALA A 602 -20.51 -11.69 23.75
N ILE A 603 -19.27 -11.18 23.76
CA ILE A 603 -18.25 -11.54 22.77
C ILE A 603 -17.90 -13.03 22.86
N GLU A 604 -17.72 -13.57 24.06
CA GLU A 604 -17.46 -15.00 24.27
C GLU A 604 -18.60 -15.86 23.73
N GLU A 605 -19.86 -15.54 24.06
CA GLU A 605 -21.02 -16.29 23.54
C GLU A 605 -21.17 -16.16 22.01
N LEU A 606 -20.87 -14.98 21.44
CA LEU A 606 -20.86 -14.78 19.99
C LEU A 606 -19.73 -15.56 19.29
N LEU A 607 -18.58 -15.72 19.92
CA LEU A 607 -17.49 -16.57 19.44
C LEU A 607 -17.87 -18.06 19.49
N ASP A 608 -18.43 -18.51 20.61
CA ASP A 608 -18.86 -19.90 20.81
C ASP A 608 -19.97 -20.33 19.85
N THR A 609 -20.81 -19.36 19.45
CA THR A 609 -21.85 -19.55 18.43
C THR A 609 -21.37 -19.27 17.00
N HIS A 610 -20.09 -18.92 16.83
CA HIS A 610 -19.47 -18.58 15.55
C HIS A 610 -20.20 -17.45 14.78
N LEU A 611 -20.76 -16.49 15.50
CA LEU A 611 -21.36 -15.28 14.94
C LEU A 611 -20.34 -14.13 14.78
N ILE A 612 -19.20 -14.22 15.46
CA ILE A 612 -18.04 -13.36 15.25
C ILE A 612 -16.77 -14.23 15.20
N GLU A 613 -15.68 -13.66 14.71
CA GLU A 613 -14.35 -14.29 14.71
C GLU A 613 -13.31 -13.39 15.37
N GLU A 614 -12.31 -14.00 16.02
CA GLU A 614 -11.15 -13.28 16.55
C GLU A 614 -10.06 -13.20 15.47
N THR A 615 -9.71 -11.97 15.07
CA THR A 615 -8.72 -11.69 14.01
C THR A 615 -7.33 -11.38 14.56
N GLY A 616 -7.25 -11.14 15.87
CA GLY A 616 -6.03 -10.91 16.64
C GLY A 616 -6.41 -10.74 18.12
N PRO A 617 -5.42 -10.63 19.02
CA PRO A 617 -5.70 -10.53 20.46
C PRO A 617 -6.69 -9.40 20.77
N GLU A 618 -7.84 -9.76 21.36
CA GLU A 618 -8.93 -8.83 21.72
C GLU A 618 -9.54 -8.05 20.52
N ARG A 619 -9.41 -8.59 19.30
CA ARG A 619 -9.94 -8.01 18.07
C ARG A 619 -10.93 -8.94 17.41
N TYR A 620 -12.14 -8.45 17.22
CA TYR A 620 -13.23 -9.26 16.70
C TYR A 620 -13.78 -8.68 15.42
N ARG A 621 -14.23 -9.56 14.53
CA ARG A 621 -14.87 -9.21 13.27
C ARG A 621 -16.21 -9.92 13.15
N MET A 622 -17.23 -9.23 12.66
CA MET A 622 -18.51 -9.82 12.26
C MET A 622 -18.64 -9.83 10.73
N HIS A 623 -18.93 -11.00 10.18
CA HIS A 623 -19.14 -11.17 8.74
C HIS A 623 -20.26 -10.27 8.20
N ALA A 624 -20.13 -9.76 6.97
CA ALA A 624 -21.06 -8.81 6.35
C ALA A 624 -22.49 -9.36 6.25
N LEU A 625 -22.65 -10.66 5.98
CA LEU A 625 -23.95 -11.34 5.99
C LEU A 625 -24.64 -11.31 7.37
N LEU A 626 -23.87 -11.47 8.44
CA LEU A 626 -24.38 -11.38 9.80
C LEU A 626 -24.64 -9.93 10.20
N ARG A 627 -23.80 -8.99 9.76
CA ARG A 627 -24.02 -7.55 9.96
C ARG A 627 -25.29 -7.06 9.28
N GLU A 628 -25.55 -7.49 8.04
CA GLU A 628 -26.80 -7.15 7.34
C GLU A 628 -28.01 -7.77 8.05
N PHE A 629 -27.92 -9.04 8.45
CA PHE A 629 -28.95 -9.66 9.27
C PHE A 629 -29.18 -8.91 10.59
N ALA A 630 -28.11 -8.48 11.27
CA ALA A 630 -28.18 -7.67 12.48
C ALA A 630 -28.77 -6.28 12.24
N ARG A 631 -28.47 -5.62 11.10
CA ARG A 631 -29.08 -4.33 10.71
C ARG A 631 -30.58 -4.43 10.59
N ASP A 632 -31.07 -5.46 9.91
CA ASP A 632 -32.51 -5.64 9.74
C ASP A 632 -33.21 -5.96 11.06
N ARG A 633 -32.61 -6.83 11.88
CA ARG A 633 -33.13 -7.09 13.22
C ARG A 633 -33.10 -5.83 14.09
N ALA A 634 -32.06 -5.00 14.00
CA ALA A 634 -31.98 -3.74 14.73
C ALA A 634 -33.02 -2.71 14.23
N ALA A 635 -33.35 -2.74 12.93
CA ALA A 635 -34.42 -1.93 12.37
C ALA A 635 -35.81 -2.35 12.89
N GLU A 636 -36.03 -3.66 13.08
CA GLU A 636 -37.29 -4.24 13.57
C GLU A 636 -37.45 -4.18 15.09
N GLU A 637 -36.38 -4.43 15.85
CA GLU A 637 -36.42 -4.67 17.30
C GLU A 637 -36.03 -3.45 18.14
N MET A 638 -35.34 -2.46 17.56
CA MET A 638 -34.93 -1.25 18.27
C MET A 638 -35.69 -0.01 17.80
N THR A 639 -35.90 0.95 18.70
CA THR A 639 -36.41 2.26 18.34
C THR A 639 -35.36 3.10 17.60
N PRO A 640 -35.75 4.05 16.73
CA PRO A 640 -34.82 5.00 16.10
C PRO A 640 -33.94 5.74 17.13
N GLU A 641 -34.51 6.09 18.27
CA GLU A 641 -33.83 6.78 19.38
C GLU A 641 -32.74 5.90 20.00
N GLU A 642 -33.02 4.63 20.31
CA GLU A 642 -32.04 3.69 20.85
C GLU A 642 -30.87 3.45 19.89
N ARG A 643 -31.16 3.34 18.58
CA ARG A 643 -30.13 3.20 17.55
C ARG A 643 -29.23 4.43 17.49
N ARG A 644 -29.83 5.62 17.48
CA ARG A 644 -29.11 6.91 17.48
C ARG A 644 -28.22 7.03 18.72
N GLU A 645 -28.74 6.75 19.91
CA GLU A 645 -27.97 6.84 21.16
C GLU A 645 -26.80 5.87 21.20
N ALA A 646 -26.98 4.63 20.71
CA ALA A 646 -25.88 3.67 20.61
C ALA A 646 -24.78 4.12 19.65
N LEU A 647 -25.15 4.63 18.47
CA LEU A 647 -24.20 5.20 17.52
C LEU A 647 -23.42 6.38 18.13
N LEU A 648 -24.11 7.28 18.83
CA LEU A 648 -23.47 8.41 19.51
C LEU A 648 -22.43 7.95 20.54
N ARG A 649 -22.71 6.89 21.33
CA ARG A 649 -21.74 6.33 22.29
C ARG A 649 -20.52 5.71 21.60
N ILE A 650 -20.72 5.01 20.48
CA ILE A 650 -19.62 4.44 19.69
C ILE A 650 -18.73 5.56 19.15
N ILE A 651 -19.32 6.61 18.58
CA ILE A 651 -18.58 7.77 18.04
C ILE A 651 -17.83 8.49 19.16
N ASP A 652 -18.47 8.74 20.31
CA ASP A 652 -17.83 9.35 21.48
C ASP A 652 -16.63 8.54 21.97
N PHE A 653 -16.74 7.21 21.96
CA PHE A 653 -15.63 6.33 22.32
C PHE A 653 -14.44 6.51 21.39
N TYR A 654 -14.65 6.42 20.08
CA TYR A 654 -13.56 6.61 19.12
C TYR A 654 -13.01 8.04 19.15
N TRP A 655 -13.84 9.04 19.43
CA TRP A 655 -13.39 10.42 19.61
C TRP A 655 -12.47 10.54 20.81
N ALA A 656 -12.88 10.05 21.98
CA ALA A 656 -12.06 10.09 23.17
C ALA A 656 -10.76 9.28 23.03
N ALA A 657 -10.81 8.11 22.40
CA ALA A 657 -9.64 7.27 22.16
C ALA A 657 -8.65 7.93 21.18
N ALA A 658 -9.14 8.49 20.08
CA ALA A 658 -8.35 9.24 19.11
C ALA A 658 -7.71 10.49 19.73
N ASP A 659 -8.46 11.25 20.55
CA ASP A 659 -7.92 12.38 21.29
C ASP A 659 -6.80 11.94 22.25
N SER A 660 -6.99 10.85 22.99
CA SER A 660 -5.96 10.28 23.90
C SER A 660 -4.68 9.88 23.16
N ALA A 661 -4.82 9.22 22.01
CA ALA A 661 -3.68 8.80 21.19
C ALA A 661 -2.92 10.02 20.67
N ASP A 662 -3.64 10.99 20.09
CA ASP A 662 -3.01 12.21 19.59
C ASP A 662 -2.40 13.03 20.73
N ARG A 663 -3.00 13.08 21.95
CA ARG A 663 -2.40 13.76 23.13
C ARG A 663 -1.07 13.16 23.53
N THR A 664 -0.97 11.85 23.44
CA THR A 664 0.25 11.12 23.78
C THR A 664 1.38 11.43 22.80
N VAL A 665 1.06 11.61 21.50
CA VAL A 665 2.05 11.91 20.47
C VAL A 665 2.36 13.41 20.37
N HIS A 666 1.34 14.26 20.51
CA HIS A 666 1.36 15.71 20.26
C HIS A 666 0.76 16.49 21.44
N PRO A 667 1.42 16.51 22.61
CA PRO A 667 0.84 17.06 23.85
C PRO A 667 0.64 18.59 23.83
N GLY A 668 1.41 19.32 23.02
CA GLY A 668 1.40 20.79 22.97
C GLY A 668 0.56 21.40 21.86
N ARG A 669 -0.34 20.63 21.23
CA ARG A 669 -1.15 21.05 20.08
C ARG A 669 -2.53 21.57 20.52
N ARG A 670 -3.05 22.61 19.86
CA ARG A 670 -4.45 23.05 19.99
C ARG A 670 -5.43 21.95 19.58
N ARG A 671 -6.53 21.82 20.30
CA ARG A 671 -7.57 20.81 20.06
C ARG A 671 -8.96 21.44 20.11
N PRO A 672 -9.95 20.83 19.46
CA PRO A 672 -11.35 21.17 19.71
C PRO A 672 -11.72 20.85 21.17
N ALA A 673 -12.94 21.25 21.56
CA ALA A 673 -13.51 20.86 22.84
C ALA A 673 -13.51 19.32 23.00
N PRO A 674 -13.34 18.79 24.21
CA PRO A 674 -13.41 17.34 24.44
C PRO A 674 -14.83 16.81 24.14
N PRO A 675 -14.98 15.49 23.92
CA PRO A 675 -16.30 14.89 23.75
C PRO A 675 -17.21 15.15 24.96
N PRO A 676 -18.53 15.22 24.74
CA PRO A 676 -19.51 15.51 25.80
C PRO A 676 -19.56 14.42 26.88
N SER A 677 -19.28 13.17 26.50
CA SER A 677 -19.12 12.05 27.42
C SER A 677 -17.71 11.47 27.32
N ARG A 678 -17.10 11.13 28.46
CA ARG A 678 -15.83 10.42 28.49
C ARG A 678 -16.09 8.96 28.85
N PRO A 679 -15.78 8.02 27.94
CA PRO A 679 -15.87 6.60 28.22
C PRO A 679 -15.11 6.23 29.51
N SER A 680 -15.69 5.34 30.30
CA SER A 680 -15.12 4.83 31.55
C SER A 680 -13.79 4.11 31.38
N ARG A 681 -13.54 3.51 30.20
CA ARG A 681 -12.26 2.88 29.85
C ARG A 681 -11.80 3.33 28.46
N LEU A 682 -10.65 4.00 28.44
CA LEU A 682 -9.95 4.39 27.21
C LEU A 682 -8.64 3.59 27.08
N PRO A 683 -8.10 3.44 25.86
CA PRO A 683 -6.77 2.89 25.68
C PRO A 683 -5.73 3.73 26.43
N GLU A 684 -4.91 3.08 27.26
CA GLU A 684 -3.77 3.70 27.91
C GLU A 684 -2.51 3.50 27.07
N PHE A 685 -1.81 4.59 26.77
CA PHE A 685 -0.61 4.55 25.95
C PHE A 685 0.63 4.78 26.81
N GLY A 686 1.51 3.77 26.89
CA GLY A 686 2.81 3.88 27.57
C GLY A 686 3.81 4.85 26.91
N GLY A 687 3.42 5.52 25.81
CA GLY A 687 4.21 6.51 25.10
C GLY A 687 3.78 6.67 23.64
N ALA A 688 4.44 7.59 22.93
CA ALA A 688 4.09 7.96 21.56
C ALA A 688 4.15 6.80 20.55
N LEU A 689 5.04 5.82 20.75
CA LEU A 689 5.13 4.65 19.86
C LEU A 689 3.89 3.74 19.98
N ALA A 690 3.41 3.50 21.21
CA ALA A 690 2.22 2.69 21.45
C ALA A 690 0.96 3.36 20.89
N ALA A 691 0.85 4.69 21.03
CA ALA A 691 -0.24 5.48 20.47
C ALA A 691 -0.27 5.43 18.93
N ARG A 692 0.89 5.52 18.27
CA ARG A 692 0.98 5.37 16.80
C ARG A 692 0.57 3.97 16.33
N HIS A 693 1.03 2.93 17.01
CA HIS A 693 0.68 1.57 16.64
C HIS A 693 -0.83 1.29 16.79
N TRP A 694 -1.44 1.80 17.87
CA TRP A 694 -2.90 1.77 18.02
C TRP A 694 -3.60 2.51 16.89
N TYR A 695 -3.13 3.73 16.55
CA TYR A 695 -3.70 4.53 15.47
C TYR A 695 -3.63 3.81 14.12
N GLU A 696 -2.48 3.21 13.76
CA GLU A 696 -2.33 2.40 12.54
C GLU A 696 -3.29 1.21 12.52
N THR A 697 -3.47 0.54 13.66
CA THR A 697 -4.34 -0.64 13.78
C THR A 697 -5.83 -0.26 13.68
N GLU A 698 -6.22 0.87 14.25
CA GLU A 698 -7.63 1.30 14.35
C GLU A 698 -8.06 2.21 13.20
N TYR A 699 -7.12 2.65 12.36
CA TYR A 699 -7.41 3.59 11.28
C TYR A 699 -8.60 3.16 10.39
N PRO A 700 -8.73 1.88 9.97
CA PRO A 700 -9.89 1.47 9.17
C PRO A 700 -11.24 1.70 9.88
N VAL A 701 -11.28 1.55 11.20
CA VAL A 701 -12.47 1.81 12.01
C VAL A 701 -12.71 3.32 12.16
N LEU A 702 -11.65 4.09 12.43
CA LEU A 702 -11.72 5.55 12.50
C LEU A 702 -12.20 6.16 11.17
N GLU A 703 -11.72 5.63 10.03
CA GLU A 703 -12.13 6.05 8.69
C GLU A 703 -13.63 5.81 8.46
N ALA A 704 -14.14 4.63 8.83
CA ALA A 704 -15.58 4.33 8.77
C ALA A 704 -16.41 5.27 9.66
N VAL A 705 -15.95 5.56 10.88
CA VAL A 705 -16.63 6.49 11.79
C VAL A 705 -16.64 7.93 11.24
N MET A 706 -15.52 8.39 10.66
CA MET A 706 -15.44 9.71 10.04
C MET A 706 -16.29 9.83 8.77
N ALA A 707 -16.48 8.72 8.04
CA ALA A 707 -17.32 8.69 6.85
C ALA A 707 -18.80 8.99 7.18
N CYS A 708 -19.27 8.65 8.38
CA CYS A 708 -20.63 8.96 8.83
C CYS A 708 -20.98 10.47 8.77
N ALA A 709 -19.98 11.37 8.83
CA ALA A 709 -20.21 12.81 8.67
C ALA A 709 -20.71 13.21 7.26
N ARG A 710 -20.45 12.37 6.25
CA ARG A 710 -20.69 12.62 4.82
C ARG A 710 -21.81 11.76 4.24
N GLU A 711 -22.15 10.64 4.87
CA GLU A 711 -23.11 9.68 4.34
C GLU A 711 -24.54 10.24 4.32
N CYS A 712 -25.19 10.11 3.17
CA CYS A 712 -26.54 10.65 2.96
C CYS A 712 -27.58 10.04 3.91
N GLU A 713 -27.38 8.79 4.35
CA GLU A 713 -28.25 8.11 5.30
C GLU A 713 -28.36 8.85 6.65
N PHE A 714 -27.30 9.55 7.06
CA PHE A 714 -27.28 10.32 8.30
C PHE A 714 -27.65 11.80 8.09
N SER A 715 -28.13 12.20 6.90
CA SER A 715 -28.51 13.59 6.64
C SER A 715 -29.59 14.11 7.60
N ASP A 716 -30.51 13.23 8.00
CA ASP A 716 -31.59 13.54 8.96
C ASP A 716 -31.14 13.42 10.43
N GLN A 717 -29.87 13.09 10.69
CA GLN A 717 -29.29 12.92 12.03
C GLN A 717 -28.13 13.90 12.25
N PRO A 718 -28.43 15.21 12.40
CA PRO A 718 -27.41 16.27 12.46
C PRO A 718 -26.41 16.13 13.60
N GLU A 719 -26.82 15.54 14.73
CA GLU A 719 -25.93 15.31 15.88
C GLU A 719 -24.87 14.26 15.60
N LEU A 720 -25.21 13.15 14.91
CA LEU A 720 -24.24 12.11 14.55
C LEU A 720 -23.17 12.66 13.61
N ARG A 721 -23.59 13.40 12.58
CA ARG A 721 -22.68 14.02 11.62
C ARG A 721 -21.70 14.97 12.30
N GLU A 722 -22.20 15.74 13.26
CA GLU A 722 -21.40 16.68 14.06
C GLU A 722 -20.37 15.96 14.92
N ARG A 723 -20.76 14.91 15.66
CA ARG A 723 -19.82 14.13 16.48
C ARG A 723 -18.75 13.44 15.62
N ALA A 724 -19.13 12.88 14.48
CA ALA A 724 -18.19 12.28 13.54
C ALA A 724 -17.20 13.31 12.95
N ALA A 725 -17.64 14.55 12.70
CA ALA A 725 -16.81 15.62 12.17
C ALA A 725 -15.77 16.17 13.18
N HIS A 726 -15.90 15.89 14.47
CA HIS A 726 -14.86 16.24 15.46
C HIS A 726 -13.64 15.30 15.42
N LEU A 727 -13.82 14.05 14.98
CA LEU A 727 -12.74 13.07 14.89
C LEU A 727 -11.54 13.56 14.05
N PRO A 728 -11.72 14.04 12.81
CA PRO A 728 -10.59 14.50 12.00
C PRO A 728 -9.88 15.71 12.61
N LEU A 729 -10.62 16.59 13.30
CA LEU A 729 -10.03 17.72 14.04
C LEU A 729 -9.20 17.24 15.23
N CYS A 730 -9.56 16.14 15.88
CA CYS A 730 -8.77 15.59 16.99
C CYS A 730 -7.52 14.85 16.50
N LEU A 731 -7.59 14.22 15.32
CA LEU A 731 -6.49 13.47 14.71
C LEU A 731 -5.50 14.34 13.93
N GLY A 732 -5.70 15.66 13.83
CA GLY A 732 -4.87 16.54 13.00
C GLY A 732 -3.35 16.46 13.25
N GLY A 733 -2.92 16.16 14.48
CA GLY A 733 -1.51 15.90 14.80
C GLY A 733 -0.99 14.65 14.10
N LEU A 734 -1.65 13.51 14.33
CA LEU A 734 -1.37 12.22 13.70
C LEU A 734 -1.52 12.26 12.17
N PHE A 735 -2.55 12.92 11.63
CA PHE A 735 -2.68 13.12 10.18
C PHE A 735 -1.49 13.86 9.59
N GLY A 736 -1.03 14.92 10.24
CA GLY A 736 0.10 15.71 9.78
C GLY A 736 1.44 14.95 9.84
N SER A 737 1.66 14.13 10.88
CA SER A 737 2.93 13.42 11.07
C SER A 737 2.98 12.03 10.44
N ASP A 738 1.90 11.27 10.46
CA ASP A 738 1.87 9.83 10.19
C ASP A 738 0.98 9.47 8.98
N GLY A 739 0.03 10.32 8.59
CA GLY A 739 -0.91 10.04 7.48
C GLY A 739 -2.02 9.07 7.91
N PRO A 740 -2.76 8.44 6.97
CA PRO A 740 -2.68 8.59 5.52
C PRO A 740 -3.23 9.93 5.04
N TRP A 741 -2.43 10.68 4.29
CA TRP A 741 -2.68 12.09 3.98
C TRP A 741 -3.86 12.32 3.03
N GLU A 742 -4.09 11.44 2.06
CA GLU A 742 -5.19 11.61 1.09
C GLU A 742 -6.57 11.41 1.75
N SER A 743 -6.74 10.37 2.57
CA SER A 743 -7.96 10.21 3.38
C SER A 743 -8.11 11.35 4.40
N ALA A 744 -7.03 11.75 5.07
CA ALA A 744 -7.05 12.89 6.00
C ALA A 744 -7.54 14.18 5.33
N GLU A 745 -7.05 14.50 4.13
CA GLU A 745 -7.50 15.65 3.34
C GLU A 745 -9.00 15.57 3.04
N ARG A 746 -9.51 14.41 2.60
CA ARG A 746 -10.95 14.20 2.34
C ARG A 746 -11.82 14.42 3.59
N HIS A 747 -11.41 13.87 4.74
CA HIS A 747 -12.18 14.00 5.98
C HIS A 747 -12.13 15.42 6.56
N LEU A 748 -10.98 16.09 6.49
CA LEU A 748 -10.82 17.47 6.95
C LEU A 748 -11.58 18.46 6.07
N SER A 749 -11.58 18.28 4.75
CA SER A 749 -12.40 19.10 3.84
C SER A 749 -13.90 18.96 4.13
N ALA A 750 -14.37 17.72 4.32
CA ALA A 750 -15.78 17.48 4.67
C ALA A 750 -16.17 18.05 6.04
N ALA A 751 -15.27 17.97 7.04
CA ALA A 751 -15.49 18.61 8.33
C ALA A 751 -15.55 20.13 8.17
N LEU A 752 -14.64 20.73 7.42
CA LEU A 752 -14.64 22.18 7.14
C LEU A 752 -15.96 22.63 6.49
N GLU A 753 -16.42 21.94 5.45
CA GLU A 753 -17.71 22.21 4.80
C GLU A 753 -18.87 22.18 5.81
N LEU A 754 -18.95 21.12 6.64
CA LEU A 754 -20.01 20.98 7.64
C LEU A 754 -20.00 22.11 8.69
N TRP A 755 -18.83 22.48 9.21
CA TRP A 755 -18.70 23.54 10.21
C TRP A 755 -19.04 24.92 9.63
N MET A 756 -18.66 25.17 8.36
CA MET A 756 -19.05 26.39 7.65
C MET A 756 -20.56 26.46 7.41
N GLU A 757 -21.21 25.37 6.97
CA GLU A 757 -22.67 25.31 6.79
C GLU A 757 -23.43 25.60 8.10
N ARG A 758 -22.90 25.15 9.23
CA ARG A 758 -23.47 25.37 10.57
C ARG A 758 -23.18 26.77 11.14
N GLY A 759 -22.23 27.50 10.57
CA GLY A 759 -21.76 28.77 11.11
C GLY A 759 -20.93 28.63 12.40
N ASP A 760 -20.29 27.48 12.63
CA ASP A 760 -19.33 27.30 13.72
C ASP A 760 -17.91 27.68 13.26
N GLY A 761 -17.56 28.96 13.46
CA GLY A 761 -16.24 29.47 13.10
C GLY A 761 -15.08 28.80 13.84
N SER A 762 -15.29 28.28 15.05
CA SER A 762 -14.23 27.60 15.82
C SER A 762 -13.89 26.24 15.20
N GLY A 763 -14.90 25.44 14.91
CA GLY A 763 -14.75 24.17 14.21
C GLY A 763 -14.17 24.36 12.81
N ALA A 764 -14.68 25.33 12.05
CA ALA A 764 -14.19 25.66 10.71
C ALA A 764 -12.71 26.09 10.73
N ALA A 765 -12.31 26.94 11.68
CA ALA A 765 -10.93 27.39 11.78
C ALA A 765 -9.94 26.24 12.05
N ILE A 766 -10.27 25.34 12.98
CA ILE A 766 -9.43 24.18 13.30
C ILE A 766 -9.37 23.22 12.10
N ALA A 767 -10.50 22.95 11.45
CA ALA A 767 -10.57 22.07 10.27
C ALA A 767 -9.69 22.61 9.14
N ALA A 768 -9.81 23.91 8.82
CA ALA A 768 -9.04 24.57 7.77
C ALA A 768 -7.53 24.62 8.11
N PHE A 769 -7.18 24.84 9.38
CA PHE A 769 -5.78 24.82 9.83
C PHE A 769 -5.14 23.44 9.68
N GLU A 770 -5.80 22.38 10.15
CA GLU A 770 -5.29 21.02 10.03
C GLU A 770 -5.28 20.54 8.56
N LEU A 771 -6.26 20.95 7.77
CA LEU A 771 -6.29 20.72 6.31
C LEU A 771 -5.07 21.34 5.62
N SER A 772 -4.75 22.60 5.94
CA SER A 772 -3.56 23.28 5.43
C SER A 772 -2.27 22.53 5.78
N ARG A 773 -2.17 21.98 7.01
CA ARG A 773 -1.00 21.20 7.44
C ARG A 773 -0.83 19.90 6.63
N VAL A 774 -1.92 19.23 6.29
CA VAL A 774 -1.91 18.02 5.43
C VAL A 774 -1.55 18.40 3.98
N GLN A 775 -2.24 19.40 3.41
CA GLN A 775 -2.07 19.85 2.03
C GLN A 775 -0.67 20.39 1.73
N ARG A 776 0.01 20.98 2.73
CA ARG A 776 1.35 21.55 2.58
C ARG A 776 2.37 20.57 1.95
N ARG A 777 2.15 19.26 2.10
CA ARG A 777 3.04 18.22 1.55
C ARG A 777 2.91 18.01 0.04
N SER A 778 1.73 18.27 -0.53
CA SER A 778 1.38 17.93 -1.91
C SER A 778 0.98 19.14 -2.75
N ASN A 779 0.34 20.15 -2.12
CA ASN A 779 -0.22 21.31 -2.79
C ASN A 779 -0.12 22.57 -1.92
N LEU A 780 0.95 23.34 -2.11
CA LEU A 780 1.18 24.60 -1.39
C LEU A 780 0.12 25.67 -1.67
N ALA A 781 -0.52 25.65 -2.85
CA ALA A 781 -1.56 26.62 -3.19
C ALA A 781 -2.85 26.34 -2.41
N ALA A 782 -3.33 25.10 -2.40
CA ALA A 782 -4.48 24.70 -1.59
C ALA A 782 -4.22 24.90 -0.09
N ALA A 783 -3.01 24.57 0.38
CA ALA A 783 -2.63 24.82 1.77
C ALA A 783 -2.69 26.31 2.13
N ALA A 784 -2.33 27.20 1.20
CA ALA A 784 -2.40 28.65 1.39
C ALA A 784 -3.86 29.14 1.47
N GLU A 785 -4.76 28.60 0.66
CA GLU A 785 -6.19 28.91 0.73
C GLU A 785 -6.79 28.47 2.08
N SER A 786 -6.51 27.23 2.50
CA SER A 786 -7.00 26.68 3.77
C SER A 786 -6.49 27.46 4.98
N VAL A 787 -5.23 27.93 5.00
CA VAL A 787 -4.72 28.73 6.13
C VAL A 787 -5.31 30.14 6.16
N GLU A 788 -5.65 30.74 5.01
CA GLU A 788 -6.34 32.04 4.98
C GLU A 788 -7.76 31.92 5.52
N THR A 789 -8.47 30.83 5.22
CA THR A 789 -9.77 30.53 5.85
C THR A 789 -9.63 30.42 7.37
N ALA A 790 -8.68 29.62 7.87
CA ALA A 790 -8.43 29.52 9.31
C ALA A 790 -8.11 30.87 9.97
N LEU A 791 -7.29 31.68 9.30
CA LEU A 791 -6.91 33.02 9.76
C LEU A 791 -8.11 33.98 9.82
N ALA A 792 -8.99 33.95 8.81
CA ALA A 792 -10.18 34.77 8.76
C ALA A 792 -11.16 34.42 9.89
N GLU A 793 -11.41 33.13 10.11
CA GLU A 793 -12.31 32.64 11.16
C GLU A 793 -11.78 32.99 12.57
N TRP A 794 -10.51 32.73 12.87
CA TRP A 794 -9.94 33.07 14.17
C TRP A 794 -9.87 34.58 14.43
N ARG A 795 -9.64 35.40 13.41
CA ARG A 795 -9.74 36.86 13.53
C ARG A 795 -11.16 37.33 13.81
N GLY A 796 -12.14 36.75 13.11
CA GLY A 796 -13.56 37.04 13.34
C GLY A 796 -14.00 36.68 14.76
N ALA A 797 -13.48 35.57 15.29
CA ALA A 797 -13.74 35.12 16.65
C ALA A 797 -12.93 35.87 17.74
N GLY A 798 -11.92 36.66 17.36
CA GLY A 798 -10.99 37.30 18.30
C GLY A 798 -10.04 36.32 19.00
N ASP A 799 -9.81 35.13 18.44
CA ASP A 799 -8.88 34.13 18.98
C ASP A 799 -7.44 34.48 18.62
N ALA A 800 -6.79 35.22 19.52
CA ALA A 800 -5.42 35.68 19.35
C ALA A 800 -4.38 34.55 19.22
N LEU A 801 -4.60 33.41 19.88
CA LEU A 801 -3.67 32.28 19.81
C LEU A 801 -3.83 31.56 18.47
N GLY A 802 -5.06 31.38 17.99
CA GLY A 802 -5.34 30.74 16.71
C GLY A 802 -4.83 31.60 15.56
N GLU A 803 -5.05 32.91 15.62
CA GLU A 803 -4.46 33.87 14.68
C GLU A 803 -2.94 33.74 14.62
N ALA A 804 -2.26 33.59 15.77
CA ALA A 804 -0.81 33.41 15.82
C ALA A 804 -0.36 32.08 15.15
N GLU A 805 -1.08 30.99 15.40
CA GLU A 805 -0.82 29.68 14.79
C GLU A 805 -1.01 29.70 13.27
N ALA A 806 -2.10 30.30 12.78
CA ALA A 806 -2.34 30.46 11.34
C ALA A 806 -1.28 31.34 10.66
N LEU A 807 -0.87 32.45 11.29
CA LEU A 807 0.21 33.29 10.77
C LEU A 807 1.54 32.54 10.71
N ASP A 808 1.89 31.77 11.74
CA ASP A 808 3.11 30.97 11.74
C ASP A 808 3.08 29.90 10.62
N LEU A 809 1.94 29.24 10.41
CA LEU A 809 1.76 28.28 9.31
C LEU A 809 1.84 28.94 7.93
N ARG A 810 1.19 30.09 7.73
CA ARG A 810 1.29 30.86 6.47
C ARG A 810 2.72 31.35 6.21
N GLY A 811 3.44 31.73 7.27
CA GLY A 811 4.85 32.06 7.21
C GLY A 811 5.69 30.86 6.74
N MET A 812 5.44 29.68 7.28
CA MET A 812 6.10 28.44 6.81
C MET A 812 5.82 28.13 5.33
N LEU A 813 4.57 28.27 4.88
CA LEU A 813 4.19 28.10 3.47
C LEU A 813 4.88 29.12 2.56
N SER A 814 4.95 30.39 2.99
CA SER A 814 5.64 31.45 2.27
C SER A 814 7.13 31.17 2.15
N ARG A 815 7.77 30.66 3.22
CA ARG A 815 9.18 30.26 3.23
C ARG A 815 9.44 29.11 2.26
N GLU A 816 8.58 28.10 2.22
CA GLU A 816 8.69 26.96 1.31
C GLU A 816 8.53 27.38 -0.15
N ALA A 817 7.72 28.39 -0.42
CA ALA A 817 7.62 29.04 -1.72
C ALA A 817 8.76 30.05 -2.02
N GLY A 818 9.79 30.16 -1.17
CA GLY A 818 10.92 31.08 -1.35
C GLY A 818 10.62 32.56 -1.04
N ARG A 819 9.46 32.88 -0.46
CA ARG A 819 9.04 34.26 -0.13
C ARG A 819 9.43 34.63 1.31
N ASN A 820 10.71 34.57 1.65
CA ASN A 820 11.18 34.75 3.05
C ASN A 820 10.84 36.12 3.66
N ALA A 821 10.75 37.18 2.87
CA ALA A 821 10.34 38.51 3.37
C ALA A 821 8.86 38.57 3.77
N ALA A 822 7.99 37.81 3.09
CA ALA A 822 6.61 37.66 3.50
C ALA A 822 6.52 36.78 4.75
N ALA A 823 7.25 35.67 4.76
CA ALA A 823 7.32 34.78 5.91
C ALA A 823 7.79 35.49 7.18
N LEU A 824 8.85 36.32 7.10
CA LEU A 824 9.36 37.07 8.23
C LEU A 824 8.28 37.97 8.87
N ARG A 825 7.52 38.71 8.06
CA ARG A 825 6.43 39.57 8.57
C ARG A 825 5.36 38.77 9.30
N ASP A 826 5.00 37.60 8.76
CA ASP A 826 4.00 36.73 9.37
C ASP A 826 4.50 36.15 10.70
N HIS A 827 5.76 35.69 10.76
CA HIS A 827 6.34 35.18 11.99
C HIS A 827 6.53 36.28 13.06
N GLU A 828 6.86 37.51 12.68
CA GLU A 828 6.93 38.66 13.60
C GLU A 828 5.56 39.04 14.17
N ALA A 829 4.52 38.99 13.32
CA ALA A 829 3.13 39.18 13.77
C ALA A 829 2.70 38.05 14.72
N ALA A 830 2.99 36.80 14.39
CA ALA A 830 2.75 35.65 15.26
C ALA A 830 3.49 35.78 16.60
N LEU A 831 4.77 36.17 16.60
CA LEU A 831 5.56 36.40 17.81
C LEU A 831 4.93 37.45 18.73
N THR A 832 4.40 38.53 18.16
CA THR A 832 3.70 39.59 18.91
C THR A 832 2.46 39.02 19.59
N LEU A 833 1.67 38.22 18.87
CA LEU A 833 0.47 37.58 19.40
C LEU A 833 0.79 36.54 20.47
N TYR A 834 1.75 35.63 20.23
CA TYR A 834 2.20 34.66 21.22
C TYR A 834 2.72 35.33 22.49
N THR A 835 3.42 36.46 22.37
CA THR A 835 3.87 37.25 23.51
C THR A 835 2.70 37.85 24.29
N ARG A 836 1.68 38.37 23.59
CA ARG A 836 0.47 38.93 24.21
C ARG A 836 -0.33 37.89 25.00
N VAL A 837 -0.46 36.67 24.47
CA VAL A 837 -1.20 35.59 25.12
C VAL A 837 -0.38 34.79 26.13
N GLY A 838 0.94 35.04 26.22
CA GLY A 838 1.83 34.37 27.16
C GLY A 838 2.25 32.95 26.76
N ASP A 839 2.14 32.58 25.47
CA ASP A 839 2.54 31.26 24.99
C ASP A 839 4.05 31.18 24.72
N GLU A 840 4.81 30.64 25.67
CA GLU A 840 6.26 30.51 25.54
C GLU A 840 6.70 29.54 24.44
N ARG A 841 5.91 28.49 24.16
CA ARG A 841 6.21 27.52 23.12
C ARG A 841 6.06 28.16 21.74
N GLY A 842 4.94 28.84 21.48
CA GLY A 842 4.71 29.59 20.25
C GLY A 842 5.74 30.70 20.03
N ARG A 843 6.13 31.44 21.09
CA ARG A 843 7.24 32.43 21.00
C ARG A 843 8.54 31.79 20.57
N ALA A 844 8.91 30.65 21.15
CA ALA A 844 10.13 29.93 20.79
C ALA A 844 10.11 29.46 19.33
N GLN A 845 8.97 28.96 18.87
CA GLN A 845 8.76 28.53 17.49
C GLN A 845 8.85 29.70 16.49
N ALA A 846 8.13 30.80 16.76
CA ALA A 846 8.16 31.99 15.92
C ALA A 846 9.58 32.59 15.82
N LEU A 847 10.32 32.69 16.94
CA LEU A 847 11.72 33.14 16.94
C LEU A 847 12.65 32.21 16.15
N SER A 848 12.41 30.89 16.21
CA SER A 848 13.16 29.92 15.41
C SER A 848 12.93 30.15 13.91
N ASN A 849 11.68 30.37 13.51
CA ASN A 849 11.29 30.65 12.14
C ASN A 849 11.80 32.02 11.64
N ILE A 850 11.73 33.06 12.47
CA ILE A 850 12.30 34.39 12.23
C ILE A 850 13.80 34.27 11.95
N GLY A 851 14.54 33.53 12.79
CA GLY A 851 15.98 33.33 12.61
C GLY A 851 16.32 32.68 11.27
N VAL A 852 15.54 31.68 10.82
CA VAL A 852 15.72 31.05 9.50
C VAL A 852 15.43 32.03 8.36
N CYS A 853 14.38 32.83 8.47
CA CYS A 853 14.03 33.83 7.45
C CYS A 853 15.09 34.93 7.36
N GLN A 854 15.57 35.44 8.50
CA GLN A 854 16.63 36.44 8.57
C GLN A 854 17.93 35.92 7.97
N ALA A 855 18.31 34.68 8.28
CA ALA A 855 19.47 34.03 7.67
C ALA A 855 19.32 33.93 6.14
N SER A 856 18.16 33.51 5.66
CA SER A 856 17.86 33.39 4.22
C SER A 856 17.89 34.75 3.50
N LEU A 857 17.50 35.82 4.18
CA LEU A 857 17.56 37.20 3.69
C LEU A 857 18.95 37.86 3.85
N GLY A 858 19.91 37.14 4.43
CA GLY A 858 21.29 37.59 4.62
C GLY A 858 21.53 38.46 5.85
N ASP A 859 20.56 38.61 6.77
CA ASP A 859 20.76 39.31 8.04
C ASP A 859 21.23 38.33 9.13
N SER A 860 22.52 37.97 9.05
CA SER A 860 23.12 36.97 9.93
C SER A 860 23.18 37.43 11.40
N ALA A 861 23.26 38.74 11.65
CA ALA A 861 23.30 39.29 13.00
C ALA A 861 21.92 39.19 13.67
N ALA A 862 20.85 39.58 12.97
CA ALA A 862 19.49 39.42 13.47
C ALA A 862 19.15 37.93 13.67
N ALA A 863 19.53 37.08 12.73
CA ALA A 863 19.30 35.63 12.81
C ALA A 863 19.95 35.01 14.07
N GLU A 864 21.21 35.36 14.37
CA GLU A 864 21.88 34.86 15.57
C GLU A 864 21.21 35.35 16.87
N SER A 865 20.69 36.58 16.89
CA SER A 865 19.92 37.11 18.01
C SER A 865 18.62 36.32 18.22
N ALA A 866 17.85 36.11 17.15
CA ALA A 866 16.60 35.35 17.19
C ALA A 866 16.82 33.90 17.66
N PHE A 867 17.82 33.21 17.11
CA PHE A 867 18.17 31.86 17.54
C PHE A 867 18.67 31.80 18.99
N SER A 868 19.39 32.82 19.46
CA SER A 868 19.84 32.87 20.86
C SER A 868 18.67 32.94 21.84
N GLU A 869 17.65 33.73 21.51
CA GLU A 869 16.44 33.84 22.32
C GLU A 869 15.57 32.57 22.22
N ALA A 870 15.35 32.05 21.01
CA ALA A 870 14.64 30.79 20.79
C ALA A 870 15.27 29.64 21.59
N ARG A 871 16.60 29.54 21.60
CA ARG A 871 17.34 28.53 22.36
C ARG A 871 17.05 28.62 23.86
N ARG A 872 17.01 29.83 24.42
CA ARG A 872 16.68 30.05 25.85
C ARG A 872 15.27 29.57 26.16
N LEU A 873 14.30 29.89 25.28
CA LEU A 873 12.90 29.49 25.47
C LEU A 873 12.72 27.97 25.30
N TRP A 874 13.29 27.35 24.26
CA TRP A 874 13.21 25.89 24.09
C TRP A 874 13.85 25.12 25.22
N GLN A 875 14.92 25.64 25.81
CA GLN A 875 15.52 25.07 27.00
C GLN A 875 14.61 25.18 28.24
N ALA A 876 13.88 26.28 28.39
CA ALA A 876 12.91 26.46 29.48
C ALA A 876 11.66 25.57 29.30
N VAL A 877 11.18 25.44 28.05
CA VAL A 877 10.06 24.55 27.68
C VAL A 877 10.43 23.07 27.81
N GLY A 878 11.72 22.73 27.70
CA GLY A 878 12.22 21.35 27.83
C GLY A 878 12.11 20.51 26.56
N ASP A 879 11.81 21.12 25.40
CA ASP A 879 11.73 20.43 24.11
C ASP A 879 13.14 20.22 23.52
N LYS A 880 13.68 19.02 23.74
CA LYS A 880 15.05 18.67 23.30
C LYS A 880 15.18 18.62 21.78
N HIS A 881 14.14 18.23 21.04
CA HIS A 881 14.21 18.20 19.58
C HIS A 881 14.31 19.61 19.01
N ALA A 882 13.41 20.50 19.43
CA ALA A 882 13.40 21.90 18.99
C ALA A 882 14.68 22.65 19.41
N LEU A 883 15.19 22.37 20.63
CA LEU A 883 16.48 22.91 21.08
C LEU A 883 17.64 22.48 20.17
N GLY A 884 17.67 21.21 19.76
CA GLY A 884 18.68 20.69 18.84
C GLY A 884 18.65 21.38 17.47
N ASP A 885 17.44 21.61 16.94
CA ASP A 885 17.22 22.24 15.63
C ASP A 885 17.72 23.69 15.64
N VAL A 886 17.41 24.46 16.69
CA VAL A 886 17.89 25.84 16.84
C VAL A 886 19.41 25.90 16.98
N ILE A 887 20.03 24.98 17.73
CA ILE A 887 21.50 24.93 17.85
C ILE A 887 22.16 24.62 16.50
N ALA A 888 21.56 23.74 15.69
CA ALA A 888 22.06 23.41 14.35
C ALA A 888 21.98 24.60 13.40
N ASN A 889 20.85 25.31 13.38
CA ASN A 889 20.65 26.50 12.55
C ASN A 889 21.59 27.65 12.97
N MET A 890 21.75 27.87 14.28
CA MET A 890 22.71 28.84 14.80
C MET A 890 24.15 28.50 14.37
N ALA A 891 24.51 27.22 14.32
CA ALA A 891 25.83 26.78 13.84
C ALA A 891 26.05 27.15 12.36
N GLY A 892 25.03 27.03 11.51
CA GLY A 892 25.07 27.47 10.11
C GLY A 892 25.33 28.97 9.98
N VAL A 893 24.55 29.80 10.70
CA VAL A 893 24.76 31.26 10.70
C VAL A 893 26.16 31.63 11.22
N GLN A 894 26.63 30.97 12.27
CA GLN A 894 27.99 31.19 12.79
C GLN A 894 29.07 30.79 11.80
N PHE A 895 28.84 29.76 10.98
CA PHE A 895 29.73 29.38 9.89
C PHE A 895 29.81 30.47 8.83
N ASP A 896 28.66 31.00 8.39
CA ASP A 896 28.58 32.05 7.37
C ASP A 896 29.26 33.36 7.81
N ARG A 897 29.19 33.68 9.11
CA ARG A 897 29.89 34.83 9.72
C ARG A 897 31.40 34.60 9.95
N GLY A 898 31.91 33.39 9.70
CA GLY A 898 33.33 33.05 9.87
C GLY A 898 33.72 32.55 11.27
N TYR A 899 32.78 32.30 12.17
CA TYR A 899 33.04 31.75 13.51
C TYR A 899 33.17 30.21 13.50
N TYR A 900 33.99 29.66 12.62
CA TYR A 900 34.08 28.22 12.33
C TYR A 900 34.33 27.31 13.54
N ARG A 901 35.11 27.78 14.54
CA ARG A 901 35.35 27.01 15.79
C ARG A 901 34.10 26.95 16.67
N HIS A 902 33.29 28.01 16.68
CA HIS A 902 32.03 28.03 17.42
C HIS A 902 31.00 27.15 16.73
N ALA A 903 30.83 27.29 15.42
CA ALA A 903 29.95 26.45 14.60
C ALA A 903 30.23 24.95 14.81
N GLN A 904 31.50 24.53 14.76
CA GLN A 904 31.87 23.13 15.00
C GLN A 904 31.47 22.62 16.39
N ARG A 905 31.59 23.45 17.44
CA ARG A 905 31.16 23.07 18.79
C ARG A 905 29.65 22.92 18.88
N GLN A 906 28.89 23.79 18.20
CA GLN A 906 27.43 23.72 18.20
C GLN A 906 26.92 22.51 17.41
N CYS A 907 27.47 22.23 16.21
CA CYS A 907 27.14 21.03 15.45
C CYS A 907 27.38 19.75 16.28
N ARG A 908 28.50 19.66 17.01
CA ARG A 908 28.77 18.50 17.89
C ARG A 908 27.76 18.35 19.02
N LYS A 909 27.28 19.46 19.60
CA LYS A 909 26.26 19.43 20.67
C LYS A 909 24.92 18.98 20.12
N SER A 910 24.48 19.56 19.00
CA SER A 910 23.21 19.22 18.35
C SER A 910 23.21 17.77 17.85
N LEU A 911 24.30 17.31 17.22
CA LEU A 911 24.43 15.93 16.75
C LEU A 911 24.33 14.91 17.90
N ARG A 912 25.01 15.15 19.03
CA ARG A 912 24.90 14.29 20.21
C ARG A 912 23.48 14.26 20.75
N LEU A 913 22.82 15.41 20.83
CA LEU A 913 21.45 15.50 21.31
C LEU A 913 20.50 14.64 20.46
N PHE A 914 20.63 14.71 19.13
CA PHE A 914 19.80 13.89 18.24
C PHE A 914 20.17 12.41 18.26
N GLN A 915 21.44 12.07 18.44
CA GLN A 915 21.89 10.67 18.60
C GLN A 915 21.33 10.06 19.89
N ASP A 916 21.38 10.80 21.01
CA ASP A 916 20.82 10.36 22.30
C ASP A 916 19.30 10.18 22.22
N LEU A 917 18.62 10.95 21.37
CA LEU A 917 17.19 10.82 21.07
C LEU A 917 16.86 9.77 20.00
N GLY A 918 17.87 9.17 19.35
CA GLY A 918 17.68 8.22 18.25
C GLY A 918 17.16 8.82 16.95
N ASP A 919 17.19 10.16 16.80
CA ASP A 919 16.62 10.87 15.65
C ASP A 919 17.61 10.90 14.47
N ARG A 920 17.49 9.90 13.58
CA ARG A 920 18.35 9.74 12.39
C ARG A 920 18.18 10.88 11.40
N ARG A 921 16.95 11.38 11.20
CA ARG A 921 16.63 12.45 10.24
C ARG A 921 17.34 13.75 10.63
N ARG A 922 17.19 14.18 11.89
CA ARG A 922 17.82 15.42 12.37
C ARG A 922 19.34 15.28 12.51
N SER A 923 19.83 14.09 12.90
CA SER A 923 21.28 13.81 12.87
C SER A 923 21.89 14.02 11.49
N ALA A 924 21.20 13.60 10.42
CA ALA A 924 21.65 13.76 9.05
C ALA A 924 21.75 15.23 8.61
N VAL A 925 20.80 16.07 9.03
CA VAL A 925 20.84 17.53 8.77
C VAL A 925 22.07 18.16 9.43
N VAL A 926 22.40 17.76 10.66
CA VAL A 926 23.60 18.27 11.34
C VAL A 926 24.89 17.79 10.68
N LEU A 927 24.92 16.54 10.17
CA LEU A 927 26.07 16.01 9.43
C LEU A 927 26.36 16.81 8.16
N TYR A 928 25.34 17.35 7.49
CA TYR A 928 25.54 18.27 6.37
C TYR A 928 26.36 19.51 6.81
N ASN A 929 25.96 20.17 7.90
CA ASN A 929 26.68 21.34 8.42
C ASN A 929 28.11 20.98 8.88
N VAL A 930 28.33 19.76 9.40
CA VAL A 930 29.68 19.26 9.72
C VAL A 930 30.53 19.10 8.45
N GLY A 931 29.92 18.62 7.36
CA GLY A 931 30.55 18.52 6.05
C GLY A 931 31.02 19.88 5.51
N ASP A 932 30.18 20.91 5.59
CA ASP A 932 30.57 22.28 5.15
C ASP A 932 31.76 22.82 5.96
N ILE A 933 31.78 22.58 7.27
CA ILE A 933 32.92 22.95 8.14
C ILE A 933 34.19 22.18 7.75
N ALA A 934 34.07 20.90 7.37
CA ALA A 934 35.19 20.08 6.93
C ALA A 934 35.75 20.55 5.57
N LEU A 935 34.89 20.90 4.61
CA LEU A 935 35.31 21.49 3.32
C LEU A 935 36.09 22.78 3.52
N TYR A 936 35.61 23.68 4.37
CA TYR A 936 36.31 24.93 4.65
C TYR A 936 37.72 24.71 5.22
N ARG A 937 37.93 23.61 5.95
CA ARG A 937 39.23 23.23 6.53
C ARG A 937 40.08 22.37 5.61
N ASP A 938 39.71 22.26 4.34
CA ASP A 938 40.39 21.45 3.33
C ASP A 938 40.48 19.96 3.70
N ARG A 939 39.49 19.48 4.47
CA ARG A 939 39.36 18.06 4.83
C ARG A 939 38.33 17.40 3.92
N ASN A 940 38.65 17.40 2.62
CA ASN A 940 37.68 17.12 1.58
C ASN A 940 37.15 15.67 1.62
N GLU A 941 37.96 14.70 2.06
CA GLU A 941 37.50 13.32 2.30
C GLU A 941 36.54 13.22 3.49
N GLU A 942 36.84 13.88 4.62
CA GLU A 942 35.96 13.91 5.81
C GLU A 942 34.61 14.57 5.44
N ALA A 943 34.65 15.64 4.65
CA ALA A 943 33.46 16.31 4.17
C ALA A 943 32.61 15.40 3.27
N LEU A 944 33.24 14.72 2.30
CA LEU A 944 32.54 13.81 1.40
C LEU A 944 31.82 12.70 2.17
N ASP A 945 32.47 12.10 3.17
CA ASP A 945 31.88 11.04 4.00
C ASP A 945 30.69 11.56 4.83
N CYS A 946 30.79 12.77 5.36
CA CYS A 946 29.69 13.43 6.07
C CYS A 946 28.47 13.65 5.15
N PHE A 947 28.67 14.20 3.94
CA PHE A 947 27.57 14.43 3.01
C PHE A 947 26.96 13.14 2.46
N LEU A 948 27.77 12.11 2.18
CA LEU A 948 27.28 10.80 1.76
C LEU A 948 26.44 10.15 2.86
N THR A 949 26.88 10.23 4.12
CA THR A 949 26.14 9.72 5.27
C THR A 949 24.84 10.50 5.47
N ALA A 950 24.88 11.83 5.39
CA ALA A 950 23.69 12.67 5.47
C ALA A 950 22.67 12.30 4.39
N ARG A 951 23.09 12.21 3.12
CA ARG A 951 22.25 11.81 2.00
C ARG A 951 21.62 10.43 2.21
N ARG A 952 22.41 9.44 2.64
CA ARG A 952 21.91 8.07 2.88
C ARG A 952 20.84 8.07 3.97
N LEU A 953 21.12 8.69 5.11
CA LEU A 953 20.16 8.73 6.22
C LEU A 953 18.87 9.45 5.84
N LEU A 954 18.95 10.57 5.12
CA LEU A 954 17.79 11.31 4.63
C LEU A 954 16.97 10.49 3.64
N TRP A 955 17.63 9.74 2.76
CA TRP A 955 16.96 8.83 1.82
C TRP A 955 16.26 7.67 2.53
N GLU A 956 16.93 7.01 3.49
CA GLU A 956 16.36 5.89 4.26
C GLU A 956 15.11 6.29 5.06
N VAL A 957 15.01 7.56 5.48
CA VAL A 957 13.83 8.09 6.20
C VAL A 957 12.81 8.77 5.27
N GLY A 958 12.99 8.68 3.95
CA GLY A 958 12.06 9.23 2.96
C GLY A 958 12.09 10.77 2.79
N ASP A 959 13.11 11.47 3.29
CA ASP A 959 13.31 12.90 3.06
C ASP A 959 14.12 13.15 1.77
N GLU A 960 13.49 12.82 0.63
CA GLU A 960 14.12 12.92 -0.69
C GLU A 960 14.63 14.33 -1.01
N GLN A 961 13.90 15.36 -0.59
CA GLN A 961 14.23 16.75 -0.89
C GLN A 961 15.54 17.17 -0.19
N LYS A 962 15.68 16.89 1.11
CA LYS A 962 16.94 17.17 1.80
C LYS A 962 18.06 16.24 1.35
N ALA A 963 17.74 15.01 0.96
CA ALA A 963 18.73 14.11 0.36
C ALA A 963 19.27 14.68 -0.97
N ALA A 964 18.43 15.30 -1.80
CA ALA A 964 18.86 16.01 -3.00
C ALA A 964 19.73 17.24 -2.65
N GLY A 965 19.35 18.02 -1.64
CA GLY A 965 20.18 19.12 -1.12
C GLY A 965 21.59 18.68 -0.69
N ALA A 966 21.71 17.50 -0.05
CA ALA A 966 23.01 16.94 0.34
C ALA A 966 23.94 16.64 -0.86
N CYS A 967 23.39 16.42 -2.06
CA CYS A 967 24.18 16.23 -3.28
C CYS A 967 24.98 17.48 -3.67
N SER A 968 24.50 18.69 -3.33
CA SER A 968 25.27 19.93 -3.56
C SER A 968 26.60 19.92 -2.78
N GLY A 969 26.57 19.47 -1.52
CA GLY A 969 27.77 19.27 -0.69
C GLY A 969 28.69 18.18 -1.23
N ILE A 970 28.13 17.05 -1.69
CA ILE A 970 28.90 15.97 -2.34
C ILE A 970 29.63 16.50 -3.58
N GLY A 971 28.94 17.26 -4.44
CA GLY A 971 29.52 17.85 -5.65
C GLY A 971 30.68 18.79 -5.33
N LYS A 972 30.52 19.69 -4.34
CA LYS A 972 31.58 20.57 -3.85
C LYS A 972 32.79 19.79 -3.33
N ALA A 973 32.56 18.72 -2.55
CA ALA A 973 33.63 17.89 -2.02
C ALA A 973 34.39 17.12 -3.11
N LEU A 974 33.68 16.56 -4.09
CA LEU A 974 34.28 15.87 -5.23
C LEU A 974 35.11 16.82 -6.11
N LEU A 975 34.63 18.05 -6.32
CA LEU A 975 35.40 19.08 -7.02
C LEU A 975 36.70 19.43 -6.28
N ALA A 976 36.65 19.62 -4.96
CA ALA A 976 37.83 19.89 -4.15
C ALA A 976 38.84 18.71 -4.16
N LEU A 977 38.37 17.48 -4.38
CA LEU A 977 39.19 16.29 -4.57
C LEU A 977 39.68 16.10 -6.01
N GLY A 978 39.39 17.03 -6.94
CA GLY A 978 39.79 16.93 -8.34
C GLY A 978 39.00 15.89 -9.15
N ARG A 979 37.75 15.60 -8.77
CA ARG A 979 36.88 14.58 -9.40
C ARG A 979 35.63 15.23 -10.03
N PRO A 980 35.79 16.12 -11.03
CA PRO A 980 34.68 16.92 -11.57
C PRO A 980 33.61 16.10 -12.30
N ASN A 981 33.98 15.03 -13.02
CA ASN A 981 33.00 14.19 -13.73
C ASN A 981 32.06 13.47 -12.74
N GLU A 982 32.61 12.92 -11.65
CA GLU A 982 31.77 12.30 -10.62
C GLU A 982 30.87 13.31 -9.91
N ALA A 983 31.35 14.56 -9.73
CA ALA A 983 30.53 15.64 -9.21
C ALA A 983 29.36 15.96 -10.17
N GLU A 984 29.63 16.03 -11.48
CA GLU A 984 28.63 16.24 -12.53
C GLU A 984 27.52 15.17 -12.47
N ASP A 985 27.91 13.90 -12.38
CA ASP A 985 26.98 12.76 -12.37
C ASP A 985 26.05 12.79 -11.15
N VAL A 986 26.59 13.12 -9.98
CA VAL A 986 25.81 13.17 -8.73
C VAL A 986 24.83 14.34 -8.76
N LEU A 987 25.28 15.52 -9.19
CA LEU A 987 24.45 16.72 -9.22
C LEU A 987 23.36 16.64 -10.29
N THR A 988 23.67 16.08 -11.47
CA THR A 988 22.68 15.87 -12.55
C THR A 988 21.58 14.90 -12.12
N GLN A 989 21.94 13.83 -11.41
CA GLN A 989 20.95 12.89 -10.85
C GLN A 989 20.08 13.54 -9.78
N ALA A 990 20.67 14.36 -8.90
CA ALA A 990 19.90 15.09 -7.87
C ALA A 990 18.90 16.06 -8.51
N LEU A 991 19.33 16.80 -9.54
CA LEU A 991 18.46 17.73 -10.25
C LEU A 991 17.30 17.01 -10.94
N ALA A 992 17.55 15.83 -11.52
CA ALA A 992 16.52 15.00 -12.16
C ALA A 992 15.41 14.56 -11.19
N LEU A 993 15.74 14.34 -9.92
CA LEU A 993 14.79 13.97 -8.86
C LEU A 993 13.96 15.16 -8.37
N GLU A 994 14.51 16.38 -8.41
CA GLU A 994 13.86 17.62 -7.92
C GLU A 994 12.87 18.27 -8.92
N VAL A 995 12.88 17.87 -10.21
CA VAL A 995 12.00 18.46 -11.25
C VAL A 995 10.50 18.30 -10.93
N THR A 996 10.13 17.42 -10.00
CA THR A 996 8.73 17.17 -9.61
C THR A 996 8.28 17.91 -8.34
N LYS A 997 9.19 18.50 -7.54
CA LYS A 997 8.87 19.06 -6.21
C LYS A 997 9.35 20.51 -5.97
N ALA A 998 9.99 21.13 -6.96
CA ALA A 998 10.32 22.55 -7.11
C ALA A 998 10.51 23.34 -5.80
N VAL A 999 11.64 23.14 -5.11
CA VAL A 999 12.08 24.04 -4.03
C VAL A 999 13.20 24.96 -4.56
N PRO A 1000 12.94 26.27 -4.74
CA PRO A 1000 13.88 27.19 -5.40
C PRO A 1000 15.29 27.18 -4.79
N VAL A 1001 15.39 27.09 -3.45
CA VAL A 1001 16.66 27.13 -2.72
C VAL A 1001 17.51 25.87 -2.95
N VAL A 1002 16.89 24.68 -3.01
CA VAL A 1002 17.64 23.45 -3.28
C VAL A 1002 18.13 23.46 -4.74
N GLN A 1003 17.28 23.91 -5.66
CA GLN A 1003 17.63 24.04 -7.06
C GLN A 1003 18.73 25.08 -7.29
N SER A 1004 18.71 26.24 -6.61
CA SER A 1004 19.78 27.24 -6.71
C SER A 1004 21.13 26.67 -6.25
N GLN A 1005 21.15 25.91 -5.16
CA GLN A 1005 22.37 25.27 -4.63
C GLN A 1005 22.94 24.21 -5.59
N LEU A 1006 22.08 23.39 -6.19
CA LEU A 1006 22.50 22.41 -7.19
C LEU A 1006 23.03 23.09 -8.45
N MET A 1007 22.38 24.16 -8.92
CA MET A 1007 22.83 24.93 -10.08
C MET A 1007 24.16 25.64 -9.84
N LEU A 1008 24.39 26.17 -8.63
CA LEU A 1008 25.70 26.72 -8.24
C LEU A 1008 26.79 25.66 -8.30
N ALA A 1009 26.54 24.50 -7.71
CA ALA A 1009 27.51 23.41 -7.71
C ALA A 1009 27.79 22.89 -9.13
N LEU A 1010 26.77 22.74 -9.98
CA LEU A 1010 26.94 22.37 -11.39
C LEU A 1010 27.73 23.42 -12.16
N GLY A 1011 27.47 24.71 -11.92
CA GLY A 1011 28.24 25.81 -12.49
C GLY A 1011 29.73 25.70 -12.13
N ASP A 1012 30.03 25.42 -10.86
CA ASP A 1012 31.40 25.21 -10.38
C ASP A 1012 32.05 23.98 -11.06
N VAL A 1013 31.29 22.91 -11.34
CA VAL A 1013 31.76 21.75 -12.11
C VAL A 1013 32.07 22.13 -13.56
N SER A 1014 31.13 22.82 -14.24
CA SER A 1014 31.30 23.27 -15.62
C SER A 1014 32.49 24.20 -15.78
N MET A 1015 32.73 25.08 -14.79
CA MET A 1015 33.93 25.91 -14.72
C MET A 1015 35.22 25.09 -14.61
N ALA A 1016 35.24 24.04 -13.79
CA ALA A 1016 36.40 23.15 -13.68
C ALA A 1016 36.66 22.38 -14.99
N LEU A 1017 35.59 22.00 -15.70
CA LEU A 1017 35.63 21.30 -16.99
C LEU A 1017 35.82 22.23 -18.21
N GLN A 1018 36.01 23.54 -17.99
CA GLN A 1018 36.13 24.56 -19.05
C GLN A 1018 34.91 24.68 -19.99
N ARG A 1019 33.72 24.28 -19.54
CA ARG A 1019 32.45 24.45 -20.27
C ARG A 1019 31.80 25.77 -19.87
N LEU A 1020 32.35 26.87 -20.38
CA LEU A 1020 32.02 28.22 -19.91
C LEU A 1020 30.57 28.65 -20.19
N ASP A 1021 29.98 28.21 -21.31
CA ASP A 1021 28.58 28.51 -21.66
C ASP A 1021 27.59 27.78 -20.74
N ASP A 1022 27.89 26.53 -20.39
CA ASP A 1022 27.11 25.76 -19.41
C ASP A 1022 27.19 26.41 -18.03
N ALA A 1023 28.40 26.80 -17.60
CA ALA A 1023 28.61 27.51 -16.34
C ALA A 1023 27.82 28.83 -16.29
N TRP A 1024 27.83 29.61 -17.37
CA TRP A 1024 27.04 30.83 -17.49
C TRP A 1024 25.55 30.57 -17.27
N THR A 1025 25.01 29.57 -17.97
CA THR A 1025 23.60 29.20 -17.90
C THR A 1025 23.22 28.75 -16.49
N GLN A 1026 24.05 27.91 -15.88
CA GLN A 1026 23.83 27.37 -14.54
C GLN A 1026 23.90 28.46 -13.47
N TYR A 1027 24.91 29.33 -13.48
CA TYR A 1027 24.99 30.43 -12.51
C TYR A 1027 23.87 31.46 -12.67
N ARG A 1028 23.48 31.78 -13.91
CA ARG A 1028 22.34 32.68 -14.16
C ARG A 1028 21.02 32.07 -13.65
N SER A 1029 20.84 30.76 -13.85
CA SER A 1029 19.67 30.04 -13.35
C SER A 1029 19.65 30.00 -11.82
N ALA A 1030 20.79 29.73 -11.20
CA ALA A 1030 20.93 29.79 -9.74
C ALA A 1030 20.57 31.17 -9.19
N ARG A 1031 21.06 32.26 -9.81
CA ARG A 1031 20.73 33.63 -9.42
C ARG A 1031 19.24 33.93 -9.54
N ALA A 1032 18.61 33.48 -10.62
CA ALA A 1032 17.17 33.67 -10.83
C ALA A 1032 16.33 32.94 -9.77
N LEU A 1033 16.71 31.70 -9.42
CA LEU A 1033 16.06 30.90 -8.38
C LEU A 1033 16.27 31.47 -6.97
N ALA A 1034 17.45 32.04 -6.70
CA ALA A 1034 17.80 32.64 -5.42
C ALA A 1034 17.24 34.06 -5.22
N GLY A 1035 16.92 34.75 -6.31
CA GLY A 1035 16.39 36.11 -6.33
C GLY A 1035 15.03 36.25 -5.64
N ASN A 1036 14.51 37.48 -5.59
CA ASN A 1036 13.24 37.82 -4.93
C ASN A 1036 13.16 37.42 -3.44
N GLY A 1037 14.31 37.31 -2.77
CA GLY A 1037 14.39 37.00 -1.35
C GLY A 1037 14.32 35.52 -1.00
N ALA A 1038 14.55 34.61 -1.96
CA ALA A 1038 14.61 33.17 -1.69
C ALA A 1038 15.89 32.75 -0.96
N SER A 1039 17.06 33.25 -1.40
CA SER A 1039 18.34 33.00 -0.73
C SER A 1039 19.38 34.08 -1.09
N ALA A 1040 19.61 35.01 -0.17
CA ALA A 1040 20.63 36.05 -0.36
C ALA A 1040 22.05 35.48 -0.44
N ALA A 1041 22.31 34.35 0.24
CA ALA A 1041 23.59 33.66 0.21
C ALA A 1041 23.88 33.06 -1.18
N ASP A 1042 22.88 32.42 -1.80
CA ASP A 1042 23.02 31.84 -3.14
C ASP A 1042 23.06 32.92 -4.22
N GLU A 1043 22.27 34.00 -4.08
CA GLU A 1043 22.32 35.14 -5.01
C GLU A 1043 23.71 35.79 -5.00
N ARG A 1044 24.26 36.03 -3.81
CA ARG A 1044 25.64 36.52 -3.63
C ARG A 1044 26.65 35.61 -4.30
N MET A 1045 26.53 34.29 -4.09
CA MET A 1045 27.48 33.32 -4.63
C MET A 1045 27.38 33.24 -6.16
N ALA A 1046 26.16 33.28 -6.71
CA ALA A 1046 25.94 33.30 -8.15
C ALA A 1046 26.51 34.57 -8.81
N ASP A 1047 26.30 35.74 -8.21
CA ASP A 1047 26.89 36.98 -8.70
C ASP A 1047 28.44 36.97 -8.58
N ASP A 1048 29.02 36.44 -7.49
CA ASP A 1048 30.48 36.30 -7.38
C ASP A 1048 31.07 35.39 -8.49
N ARG A 1049 30.42 34.24 -8.73
CA ARG A 1049 30.82 33.28 -9.76
C ARG A 1049 30.64 33.79 -11.19
N LEU A 1050 29.54 34.50 -11.47
CA LEU A 1050 29.33 35.17 -12.75
C LEU A 1050 30.39 36.26 -12.97
N GLY A 1051 30.78 36.98 -11.92
CA GLY A 1051 31.88 37.93 -11.99
C GLY A 1051 33.21 37.28 -12.38
N ASP A 1052 33.55 36.16 -11.72
CA ASP A 1052 34.76 35.38 -12.02
C ASP A 1052 34.74 34.83 -13.46
N LEU A 1053 33.59 34.37 -13.95
CA LEU A 1053 33.40 33.90 -15.32
C LEU A 1053 33.53 35.03 -16.34
N CYS A 1054 32.89 36.18 -16.11
CA CYS A 1054 33.01 37.36 -16.98
C CYS A 1054 34.47 37.84 -17.09
N ALA A 1055 35.21 37.84 -15.99
CA ALA A 1055 36.62 38.22 -16.00
C ALA A 1055 37.45 37.28 -16.88
N ARG A 1056 37.21 35.97 -16.80
CA ARG A 1056 37.87 34.97 -17.67
C ARG A 1056 37.50 35.11 -19.14
N LEU A 1057 36.25 35.49 -19.43
CA LEU A 1057 35.75 35.73 -20.79
C LEU A 1057 36.17 37.10 -21.37
N GLY A 1058 36.97 37.90 -20.65
CA GLY A 1058 37.41 39.22 -21.11
C GLY A 1058 36.30 40.27 -21.11
N ARG A 1059 35.29 40.15 -20.23
CA ARG A 1059 34.15 41.09 -20.08
C ARG A 1059 34.26 41.86 -18.75
N PRO A 1060 35.21 42.80 -18.60
CA PRO A 1060 35.54 43.42 -17.31
C PRO A 1060 34.40 44.27 -16.72
N ASP A 1061 33.63 44.99 -17.55
CA ASP A 1061 32.53 45.82 -17.05
C ASP A 1061 31.40 44.99 -16.44
N GLU A 1062 31.10 43.85 -17.07
CA GLU A 1062 30.13 42.90 -16.54
C GLU A 1062 30.65 42.20 -15.29
N ALA A 1063 31.93 41.81 -15.26
CA ALA A 1063 32.56 41.25 -14.08
C ALA A 1063 32.44 42.18 -12.87
N ARG A 1064 32.77 43.47 -13.07
CA ARG A 1064 32.64 44.51 -12.05
C ARG A 1064 31.20 44.71 -11.58
N SER A 1065 30.24 44.67 -12.51
CA SER A 1065 28.80 44.78 -12.19
C SER A 1065 28.33 43.63 -11.29
N HIS A 1066 28.70 42.40 -11.63
CA HIS A 1066 28.40 41.20 -10.85
C HIS A 1066 29.05 41.23 -9.46
N TRP A 1067 30.34 41.50 -9.36
CA TRP A 1067 31.02 41.58 -8.07
C TRP A 1067 30.51 42.71 -7.17
N ARG A 1068 30.07 43.86 -7.72
CA ARG A 1068 29.45 44.92 -6.90
C ARG A 1068 28.14 44.46 -6.25
N ARG A 1069 27.32 43.69 -6.96
CA ARG A 1069 26.11 43.09 -6.37
C ARG A 1069 26.46 42.08 -5.29
N ALA A 1070 27.41 41.20 -5.56
CA ALA A 1070 27.89 40.24 -4.57
C ALA A 1070 28.48 40.93 -3.32
N LEU A 1071 29.23 42.03 -3.50
CA LEU A 1071 29.81 42.81 -2.41
C LEU A 1071 28.72 43.43 -1.52
N ALA A 1072 27.69 44.03 -2.11
CA ALA A 1072 26.58 44.62 -1.36
C ALA A 1072 25.88 43.59 -0.45
N LEU A 1073 25.64 42.39 -0.96
CA LEU A 1073 25.08 41.27 -0.18
C LEU A 1073 26.06 40.78 0.90
N ALA A 1074 27.35 40.69 0.57
CA ALA A 1074 28.39 40.27 1.50
C ALA A 1074 28.60 41.25 2.67
N GLU A 1075 28.48 42.55 2.41
CA GLU A 1075 28.58 43.63 3.40
C GLU A 1075 27.38 43.61 4.36
N ARG A 1076 26.16 43.47 3.82
CA ARG A 1076 24.94 43.35 4.63
C ARG A 1076 24.98 42.14 5.57
N ALA A 1077 25.50 41.02 5.08
CA ALA A 1077 25.61 39.78 5.85
C ALA A 1077 26.86 39.71 6.76
N GLU A 1078 27.70 40.74 6.76
CA GLU A 1078 28.98 40.79 7.49
C GLU A 1078 29.93 39.63 7.19
N THR A 1079 29.83 39.05 6.00
CA THR A 1079 30.59 37.84 5.65
C THR A 1079 32.06 38.13 5.39
N PRO A 1080 33.00 37.20 5.70
CA PRO A 1080 34.43 37.39 5.42
C PRO A 1080 34.76 37.51 3.92
N GLN A 1081 33.88 37.02 3.04
CA GLN A 1081 34.04 37.06 1.59
C GLN A 1081 34.00 38.48 1.00
N LYS A 1082 33.46 39.48 1.73
CA LYS A 1082 33.42 40.88 1.27
C LYS A 1082 34.82 41.41 0.91
N GLU A 1083 35.84 41.03 1.67
CA GLU A 1083 37.21 41.48 1.43
C GLU A 1083 37.79 40.85 0.16
N ALA A 1084 37.56 39.54 -0.04
CA ALA A 1084 37.98 38.84 -1.25
C ALA A 1084 37.34 39.47 -2.51
N ILE A 1085 36.04 39.80 -2.45
CA ILE A 1085 35.34 40.42 -3.58
C ILE A 1085 35.86 41.85 -3.83
N ARG A 1086 36.16 42.63 -2.77
CA ARG A 1086 36.74 43.97 -2.90
C ARG A 1086 38.09 43.93 -3.63
N ILE A 1087 38.96 42.99 -3.24
CA ILE A 1087 40.26 42.77 -3.88
C ILE A 1087 40.09 42.41 -5.37
N LYS A 1088 39.12 41.54 -5.72
CA LYS A 1088 38.82 41.21 -7.14
C LYS A 1088 38.46 42.45 -7.95
N ILE A 1089 37.62 43.35 -7.40
CA ILE A 1089 37.21 44.60 -8.06
C ILE A 1089 38.40 45.54 -8.25
N GLU A 1090 39.27 45.67 -7.24
CA GLU A 1090 40.46 46.53 -7.28
C GLU A 1090 41.49 46.05 -8.32
N LEU A 1091 41.81 44.76 -8.34
CA LEU A 1091 42.76 44.16 -9.29
C LEU A 1091 42.31 44.32 -10.76
N LEU A 1092 40.99 44.25 -11.00
CA LEU A 1092 40.43 44.49 -12.33
C LEU A 1092 40.64 45.95 -12.80
N GLY A 1093 40.70 46.91 -11.87
CA GLY A 1093 41.00 48.32 -12.18
C GLY A 1093 42.45 48.54 -12.62
N HIS A 1094 43.38 47.78 -12.05
CA HIS A 1094 44.82 47.90 -12.34
C HIS A 1094 45.28 47.20 -13.63
N SER A 1095 44.48 46.28 -14.18
CA SER A 1095 44.78 45.57 -15.43
C SER A 1095 44.73 46.46 -16.68
N SER A 1096 44.24 47.70 -16.55
CA SER A 1096 44.24 48.74 -17.59
C SER A 1096 45.60 49.44 -17.77
N CYS A 1097 46.61 49.17 -16.91
CA CYS A 1097 47.89 49.90 -16.89
C CYS A 1097 49.11 49.14 -17.45
N PHE A 1098 48.94 47.93 -18.00
CA PHE A 1098 50.06 47.12 -18.56
C PHE A 1098 49.93 46.83 -20.07
N VAL A 1099 49.37 47.77 -20.83
CA VAL A 1099 49.53 47.81 -22.30
C VAL A 1099 50.07 49.18 -22.69
N ALA A 1100 51.40 49.30 -22.64
CA ALA A 1100 52.22 50.27 -23.39
C ALA A 1100 53.53 49.58 -23.76
#